data_AF-A0A4R1KPB1-F1
#
_entry.id   AF-A0A4R1KPB1-F1
#
_cell.length_a   1.000
_cell.length_b   1.000
_cell.length_c   1.000
_cell.angle_alpha   90.00
_cell.angle_beta   90.00
_cell.angle_gamma   90.00
#
_symmetry.space_group_name_H-M   'P 1'
#
loop_
_entity.id
_entity.type
_entity.pdbx_description
1 polymer ?
#
loop_
_entity_poly.entity_id
_entity_poly.type
_entity_poly.pdbx_seq_one_letter_code
_entity_poly.pdbx_strand_id
1 'polypeptide(L)'
;MTTNYYPASPTNVPKNLTALTTSYQTRAFLAILAIILFFVLYGALVVALGYLVYWAFTYDIGRINKLTILGKVGAVAGTAMLFFFTLKFIFKLKNHKPENRIKLKKEDYPELWDFILKICDETGAPKPKNIYADPDVNAYVAYSNMWLSLFLPVKKELTIGLGLVSCINMSEFKAVMSHEFGHFSQRSMKIGSYIISANTIIHDMIFARDKWDDILDQWRASDLRLSFAAWVITPIIWVIRQVLALFYQFLNIMYSSLSREMEFNADKVAISTSGSDAIISGLWKLDSGFTKWNSTIQHAYLAAPKKIFTKNLYTHNNLSISKDKDEQFEALSSLPKDERGGKKFFTSSEHSKVNMYASHPPNDMRQDNAKVPYIDCPNDETSPWVLFSNAEKLQEEMTQLIYNQYLNKTPENFSAVEDFENFITTENKDKKLLEEYQNTFENRYLNIPDLDKIDSTSKEINVDSSKLKTLKEELTKLMQPVKDIELLMEKANQIASGTTKEKTFAFKEKSYTKKTLQEGYMNLLSEREKILNENFKAWDTEFCNYHYALAKQKNKASELKKIYKQHQLLSDFYRASVNVKNTIVNELNALQSREVTENDVRRFGYRVNDLALSLNAELDKFDTMEFVSLPNIDTIQELKEAIIEGGEFKKQTGNIFENGGFNILYTAVENATVHCQRIDQKSIGLILDFHNQLQR
;
A
#
# COMPACT_ATOMS: atom_id res chain seq x y z
N MET A 1 -9.93 10.41 42.39
CA MET A 1 -10.46 9.04 42.23
C MET A 1 -9.94 8.55 40.89
N THR A 2 -9.09 7.52 40.85
CA THR A 2 -8.59 6.95 39.60
C THR A 2 -9.72 6.13 38.96
N THR A 3 -10.33 6.66 37.91
CA THR A 3 -11.33 5.94 37.12
C THR A 3 -10.63 4.73 36.49
N ASN A 4 -11.05 3.52 36.86
CA ASN A 4 -10.42 2.30 36.36
C ASN A 4 -11.03 1.92 35.01
N TYR A 5 -10.42 2.41 33.91
CA TYR A 5 -10.82 2.10 32.53
C TYR A 5 -10.29 0.75 32.02
N TYR A 6 -9.84 -0.13 32.92
CA TYR A 6 -9.26 -1.42 32.54
C TYR A 6 -10.32 -2.53 32.58
N PRO A 7 -10.68 -3.14 31.43
CA PRO A 7 -11.66 -4.23 31.38
C PRO A 7 -11.22 -5.42 32.23
N ALA A 8 -12.17 -6.12 32.83
CA ALA A 8 -11.91 -7.33 33.60
C ALA A 8 -11.17 -8.38 32.75
N SER A 9 -10.22 -9.09 33.36
CA SER A 9 -9.56 -10.24 32.71
C SER A 9 -10.37 -11.52 32.97
N PRO A 10 -10.28 -12.54 32.09
CA PRO A 10 -11.00 -13.79 32.29
C PRO A 10 -10.62 -14.49 33.60
N THR A 11 -11.59 -15.09 34.27
CA THR A 11 -11.37 -15.75 35.58
C THR A 11 -10.86 -17.19 35.45
N ASN A 12 -11.22 -17.88 34.37
CA ASN A 12 -10.92 -19.31 34.15
C ASN A 12 -9.97 -19.52 32.97
N VAL A 13 -8.70 -19.16 33.14
CA VAL A 13 -7.65 -19.34 32.12
C VAL A 13 -6.86 -20.64 32.39
N PRO A 14 -6.77 -21.58 31.44
CA PRO A 14 -5.92 -22.77 31.59
C PRO A 14 -4.46 -22.38 31.78
N LYS A 15 -3.78 -22.99 32.78
CA LYS A 15 -2.37 -22.67 33.12
C LYS A 15 -1.40 -22.86 31.96
N ASN A 16 -1.71 -23.75 31.02
CA ASN A 16 -0.90 -24.09 29.86
C ASN A 16 -1.39 -23.42 28.57
N LEU A 17 -2.33 -22.46 28.62
CA LEU A 17 -2.88 -21.80 27.43
C LEU A 17 -1.80 -21.16 26.56
N THR A 18 -0.85 -20.49 27.20
CA THR A 18 0.24 -19.77 26.52
C THR A 18 1.47 -20.65 26.31
N ALA A 19 1.45 -21.93 26.71
CA ALA A 19 2.60 -22.81 26.59
C ALA A 19 3.01 -23.00 25.12
N LEU A 20 4.32 -22.99 24.87
CA LEU A 20 4.83 -23.13 23.50
C LEU A 20 4.68 -24.55 22.98
N THR A 21 4.18 -24.67 21.77
CA THR A 21 4.02 -25.94 21.08
C THR A 21 5.35 -26.54 20.66
N THR A 22 5.41 -27.86 20.49
CA THR A 22 6.59 -28.53 19.92
C THR A 22 6.91 -28.04 18.50
N SER A 23 5.87 -27.68 17.73
CA SER A 23 6.00 -27.03 16.41
C SER A 23 6.79 -25.72 16.51
N TYR A 24 6.40 -24.83 17.43
CA TYR A 24 7.13 -23.59 17.70
C TYR A 24 8.60 -23.86 18.03
N GLN A 25 8.87 -24.76 18.99
CA GLN A 25 10.24 -25.05 19.44
C GLN A 25 11.11 -25.56 18.30
N THR A 26 10.56 -26.43 17.46
CA THR A 26 11.28 -27.00 16.31
C THR A 26 11.59 -25.92 15.27
N ARG A 27 10.61 -25.07 14.93
CA ARG A 27 10.80 -23.96 13.97
C ARG A 27 11.76 -22.90 14.49
N ALA A 28 11.69 -22.59 15.79
CA ALA A 28 12.62 -21.68 16.44
C ALA A 28 14.04 -22.24 16.38
N PHE A 29 14.23 -23.51 16.71
CA PHE A 29 15.54 -24.18 16.60
C PHE A 29 16.10 -24.11 15.18
N LEU A 30 15.28 -24.43 14.17
CA LEU A 30 15.73 -24.39 12.78
C LEU A 30 16.04 -22.96 12.30
N ALA A 31 15.28 -21.96 12.72
CA ALA A 31 15.55 -20.56 12.40
C ALA A 31 16.86 -20.06 13.04
N ILE A 32 17.13 -20.44 14.31
CA ILE A 32 18.42 -20.16 14.97
C ILE A 32 19.56 -20.83 14.22
N LEU A 33 19.42 -22.10 13.86
CA LEU A 33 20.42 -22.84 13.09
C LEU A 33 20.69 -22.16 11.74
N ALA A 34 19.66 -21.71 11.04
CA ALA A 34 19.80 -20.98 9.77
C ALA A 34 20.55 -19.65 9.95
N ILE A 35 20.26 -18.90 11.01
CA ILE A 35 20.98 -17.65 11.33
C ILE A 35 22.45 -17.92 11.67
N ILE A 36 22.74 -18.93 12.49
CA ILE A 36 24.11 -19.30 12.83
C ILE A 36 24.87 -19.71 11.57
N LEU A 37 24.27 -20.57 10.75
CA LEU A 37 24.86 -20.99 9.48
C LEU A 37 25.15 -19.80 8.57
N PHE A 38 24.21 -18.85 8.47
CA PHE A 38 24.40 -17.62 7.71
C PHE A 38 25.62 -16.84 8.20
N PHE A 39 25.73 -16.57 9.51
CA PHE A 39 26.86 -15.83 10.06
C PHE A 39 28.19 -16.59 9.95
N VAL A 40 28.19 -17.91 10.04
CA VAL A 40 29.39 -18.74 9.82
C VAL A 40 29.84 -18.64 8.36
N LEU A 41 28.92 -18.79 7.41
CA LEU A 41 29.23 -18.68 5.97
C LEU A 41 29.69 -17.28 5.59
N TYR A 42 29.02 -16.25 6.13
CA TYR A 42 29.39 -14.87 5.93
C TYR A 42 30.75 -14.55 6.56
N GLY A 43 31.02 -15.05 7.77
CA GLY A 43 32.33 -14.94 8.41
C GLY A 43 33.44 -15.63 7.59
N ALA A 44 33.17 -16.83 7.07
CA ALA A 44 34.09 -17.54 6.17
C ALA A 44 34.36 -16.75 4.89
N LEU A 45 33.34 -16.10 4.32
CA LEU A 45 33.49 -15.21 3.16
C LEU A 45 34.39 -14.01 3.48
N VAL A 46 34.18 -13.34 4.62
CA VAL A 46 35.02 -12.22 5.06
C VAL A 46 36.48 -12.66 5.26
N VAL A 47 36.71 -13.81 5.91
CA VAL A 47 38.05 -14.36 6.10
C VAL A 47 38.70 -14.72 4.76
N ALA A 48 37.95 -15.35 3.84
CA ALA A 48 38.45 -15.69 2.50
C ALA A 48 38.84 -14.45 1.70
N LEU A 49 38.02 -13.39 1.72
CA LEU A 49 38.34 -12.13 1.06
C LEU A 49 39.53 -11.43 1.73
N GLY A 50 39.65 -11.47 3.05
CA GLY A 50 40.81 -10.97 3.77
C GLY A 50 42.11 -11.72 3.41
N TYR A 51 42.02 -13.04 3.24
CA TYR A 51 43.13 -13.85 2.74
C TYR A 51 43.49 -13.50 1.29
N LEU A 52 42.50 -13.22 0.43
CA LEU A 52 42.75 -12.75 -0.94
C LEU A 52 43.47 -11.40 -0.97
N VAL A 53 43.15 -10.47 -0.06
CA VAL A 53 43.89 -9.21 0.09
C VAL A 53 45.35 -9.50 0.45
N TYR A 54 45.59 -10.31 1.48
CA TYR A 54 46.94 -10.72 1.88
C TYR A 54 47.70 -11.32 0.70
N TRP A 55 47.08 -12.26 -0.01
CA TRP A 55 47.68 -12.92 -1.17
C TRP A 55 48.00 -11.94 -2.31
N ALA A 56 47.09 -10.99 -2.61
CA ALA A 56 47.31 -9.95 -3.62
C ALA A 56 48.52 -9.05 -3.30
N PHE A 57 48.77 -8.77 -2.00
CA PHE A 57 49.94 -8.02 -1.56
C PHE A 57 51.23 -8.84 -1.68
N THR A 58 51.23 -10.08 -1.17
CA THR A 58 52.43 -10.92 -1.07
C THR A 58 52.83 -11.63 -2.35
N TYR A 59 51.92 -11.72 -3.34
CA TYR A 59 52.20 -12.39 -4.61
C TYR A 59 53.32 -11.69 -5.39
N ASP A 60 54.33 -12.46 -5.80
CA ASP A 60 55.51 -11.95 -6.46
C ASP A 60 55.25 -11.68 -7.96
N ILE A 61 55.67 -10.52 -8.45
CA ILE A 61 55.56 -10.17 -9.87
C ILE A 61 56.85 -10.60 -10.55
N GLY A 62 56.86 -11.78 -11.17
CA GLY A 62 58.06 -12.31 -11.83
C GLY A 62 58.65 -11.43 -12.95
N ARG A 63 57.88 -10.51 -13.57
CA ARG A 63 58.38 -9.52 -14.54
C ARG A 63 57.84 -8.13 -14.23
N ILE A 64 58.73 -7.17 -13.95
CA ILE A 64 58.36 -5.78 -13.63
C ILE A 64 58.22 -4.98 -14.93
N ASN A 65 56.97 -4.62 -15.29
CA ASN A 65 56.67 -3.67 -16.36
C ASN A 65 55.43 -2.83 -15.97
N LYS A 66 55.11 -1.79 -16.75
CA LYS A 66 53.98 -0.89 -16.44
C LYS A 66 52.63 -1.63 -16.33
N LEU A 67 52.43 -2.67 -17.14
CA LEU A 67 51.20 -3.46 -17.14
C LEU A 67 51.08 -4.35 -15.89
N THR A 68 52.18 -4.98 -15.46
CA THR A 68 52.20 -5.85 -14.28
C THR A 68 52.12 -5.07 -12.97
N ILE A 69 52.71 -3.88 -12.92
CA ILE A 69 52.52 -2.93 -11.81
C ILE A 69 51.05 -2.48 -11.74
N LEU A 70 50.47 -2.05 -12.87
CA LEU A 70 49.07 -1.63 -12.92
C LEU A 70 48.12 -2.78 -12.54
N GLY A 71 48.41 -4.00 -13.00
CA GLY A 71 47.67 -5.21 -12.65
C GLY A 71 47.73 -5.55 -11.16
N LYS A 72 48.90 -5.45 -10.52
CA LYS A 72 49.03 -5.67 -9.07
C LYS A 72 48.32 -4.59 -8.25
N VAL A 73 48.45 -3.32 -8.63
CA VAL A 73 47.71 -2.22 -7.99
C VAL A 73 46.21 -2.43 -8.12
N GLY A 74 45.72 -2.81 -9.31
CA GLY A 74 44.32 -3.14 -9.54
C GLY A 74 43.84 -4.35 -8.73
N ALA A 75 44.64 -5.41 -8.62
CA ALA A 75 44.31 -6.60 -7.83
C ALA A 75 44.25 -6.30 -6.32
N VAL A 76 45.21 -5.53 -5.79
CA VAL A 76 45.23 -5.08 -4.40
C VAL A 76 44.04 -4.17 -4.12
N ALA A 77 43.83 -3.13 -4.93
CA ALA A 77 42.70 -2.22 -4.78
C ALA A 77 41.37 -2.98 -4.87
N GLY A 78 41.27 -3.95 -5.78
CA GLY A 78 40.04 -4.70 -5.99
C GLY A 78 39.71 -5.69 -4.89
N THR A 79 40.70 -6.47 -4.43
CA THR A 79 40.51 -7.37 -3.29
C THR A 79 40.26 -6.59 -2.01
N ALA A 80 40.96 -5.47 -1.79
CA ALA A 80 40.71 -4.59 -0.64
C ALA A 80 39.29 -4.02 -0.69
N MET A 81 38.84 -3.55 -1.86
CA MET A 81 37.48 -3.07 -2.03
C MET A 81 36.44 -4.17 -1.73
N LEU A 82 36.62 -5.39 -2.25
CA LEU A 82 35.72 -6.52 -1.95
C LEU A 82 35.69 -6.85 -0.44
N PHE A 83 36.86 -6.85 0.21
CA PHE A 83 36.97 -7.08 1.64
C PHE A 83 36.27 -5.97 2.45
N PHE A 84 36.53 -4.70 2.18
CA PHE A 84 35.87 -3.60 2.88
C PHE A 84 34.36 -3.54 2.57
N PHE A 85 33.97 -3.83 1.33
CA PHE A 85 32.57 -3.91 0.93
C PHE A 85 31.83 -4.99 1.70
N THR A 86 32.45 -6.15 1.94
CA THR A 86 31.82 -7.18 2.78
C THR A 86 31.91 -6.80 4.25
N LEU A 87 33.06 -6.38 4.77
CA LEU A 87 33.28 -6.08 6.19
C LEU A 87 32.40 -4.93 6.72
N LYS A 88 32.11 -3.91 5.91
CA LYS A 88 31.36 -2.70 6.33
C LYS A 88 30.01 -3.01 6.97
N PHE A 89 29.36 -4.10 6.56
CA PHE A 89 28.02 -4.44 7.01
C PHE A 89 27.99 -4.80 8.50
N ILE A 90 29.11 -5.21 9.07
CA ILE A 90 29.27 -5.44 10.52
C ILE A 90 29.16 -4.12 11.31
N PHE A 91 29.47 -2.97 10.69
CA PHE A 91 29.58 -1.67 11.36
C PHE A 91 28.43 -0.70 11.04
N LYS A 92 27.41 -1.10 10.28
CA LYS A 92 26.30 -0.23 9.85
C LYS A 92 25.28 -0.04 10.98
N LEU A 93 25.70 0.62 12.07
CA LEU A 93 24.89 1.02 13.20
C LEU A 93 24.15 2.33 12.89
N LYS A 94 23.10 2.30 12.07
CA LYS A 94 22.26 3.50 11.92
C LYS A 94 20.78 3.17 12.01
N ASN A 95 20.16 3.63 13.09
CA ASN A 95 18.71 3.77 13.19
C ASN A 95 18.40 5.23 12.87
N HIS A 96 17.67 5.48 11.79
CA HIS A 96 16.98 6.77 11.66
C HIS A 96 15.80 6.74 12.63
N LYS A 97 15.65 7.80 13.42
CA LYS A 97 14.43 7.96 14.21
C LYS A 97 13.30 8.26 13.22
N PRO A 98 12.18 7.53 13.29
CA PRO A 98 11.03 7.86 12.47
C PRO A 98 10.53 9.27 12.84
N GLU A 99 10.46 10.17 11.86
CA GLU A 99 9.96 11.54 12.03
C GLU A 99 8.43 11.61 12.03
N ASN A 100 7.77 10.49 11.73
CA ASN A 100 6.32 10.37 11.58
C ASN A 100 5.58 9.93 12.86
N ARG A 101 6.13 10.22 14.06
CA ARG A 101 5.55 9.77 15.34
C ARG A 101 5.60 10.83 16.43
N ILE A 102 4.57 10.84 17.26
CA ILE A 102 4.45 11.71 18.44
C ILE A 102 4.79 10.91 19.69
N LYS A 103 5.67 11.43 20.55
CA LYS A 103 6.01 10.75 21.81
C LYS A 103 4.96 11.04 22.88
N LEU A 104 4.34 10.00 23.43
CA LEU A 104 3.36 10.11 24.51
C LEU A 104 4.05 10.03 25.87
N LYS A 105 4.22 11.17 26.54
CA LYS A 105 4.87 11.25 27.85
C LYS A 105 3.94 10.75 28.95
N LYS A 106 4.51 10.19 30.03
CA LYS A 106 3.72 9.62 31.13
C LYS A 106 2.92 10.69 31.88
N GLU A 107 3.49 11.88 32.00
CA GLU A 107 2.89 13.01 32.70
C GLU A 107 1.65 13.54 31.96
N ASP A 108 1.65 13.44 30.63
CA ASP A 108 0.57 13.92 29.77
C ASP A 108 -0.54 12.86 29.57
N TYR A 109 -0.21 11.57 29.65
CA TYR A 109 -1.12 10.44 29.39
C TYR A 109 -1.09 9.36 30.48
N PRO A 110 -1.36 9.68 31.76
CA PRO A 110 -1.16 8.74 32.86
C PRO A 110 -2.06 7.49 32.77
N GLU A 111 -3.31 7.63 32.31
CA GLU A 111 -4.26 6.52 32.17
C GLU A 111 -3.79 5.49 31.14
N LEU A 112 -3.32 5.95 29.97
CA LEU A 112 -2.72 5.08 28.95
C LEU A 112 -1.50 4.34 29.49
N TRP A 113 -0.59 5.06 30.17
CA TRP A 113 0.61 4.44 30.72
C TRP A 113 0.27 3.38 31.77
N ASP A 114 -0.66 3.66 32.69
CA ASP A 114 -1.07 2.69 33.71
C ASP A 114 -1.80 1.49 33.09
N PHE A 115 -2.62 1.70 32.06
CA PHE A 115 -3.26 0.63 31.28
C PHE A 115 -2.21 -0.30 30.65
N ILE A 116 -1.22 0.25 29.96
CA ILE A 116 -0.14 -0.51 29.31
C ILE A 116 0.75 -1.22 30.34
N LEU A 117 1.07 -0.56 31.46
CA LEU A 117 1.84 -1.17 32.54
C LEU A 117 1.11 -2.35 33.17
N LYS A 118 -0.21 -2.25 33.33
CA LYS A 118 -1.04 -3.36 33.82
C LYS A 118 -1.05 -4.54 32.85
N ILE A 119 -1.13 -4.31 31.54
CA ILE A 119 -0.96 -5.38 30.53
C ILE A 119 0.42 -6.03 30.65
N CYS A 120 1.48 -5.24 30.83
CA CYS A 120 2.83 -5.79 31.03
C CYS A 120 2.90 -6.67 32.29
N ASP A 121 2.25 -6.25 33.37
CA ASP A 121 2.22 -7.00 34.62
C ASP A 121 1.38 -8.30 34.49
N GLU A 122 0.24 -8.28 33.77
CA GLU A 122 -0.59 -9.47 33.50
C GLU A 122 0.08 -10.48 32.55
N THR A 123 0.76 -9.99 31.51
CA THR A 123 1.41 -10.84 30.49
C THR A 123 2.83 -11.26 30.89
N GLY A 124 3.45 -10.61 31.88
CA GLY A 124 4.86 -10.77 32.22
C GLY A 124 5.82 -10.15 31.20
N ALA A 125 5.33 -9.34 30.27
CA ALA A 125 6.12 -8.67 29.24
C ALA A 125 6.96 -7.51 29.83
N PRO A 126 8.13 -7.22 29.22
CA PRO A 126 8.97 -6.10 29.67
C PRO A 126 8.31 -4.74 29.37
N LYS A 127 8.34 -3.85 30.36
CA LYS A 127 7.79 -2.48 30.27
C LYS A 127 8.45 -1.69 29.12
N PRO A 128 7.67 -0.98 28.29
CA PRO A 128 8.22 -0.16 27.21
C PRO A 128 8.97 1.05 27.80
N LYS A 129 10.03 1.49 27.10
CA LYS A 129 10.78 2.71 27.45
C LYS A 129 10.03 3.97 27.07
N ASN A 130 9.42 3.95 25.89
CA ASN A 130 8.68 5.06 25.31
C ASN A 130 7.42 4.48 24.66
N ILE A 131 6.34 5.25 24.72
CA ILE A 131 5.13 5.02 23.94
C ILE A 131 5.06 6.14 22.91
N TYR A 132 4.79 5.79 21.65
CA TYR A 132 4.59 6.72 20.55
C TYR A 132 3.21 6.53 19.94
N ALA A 133 2.72 7.58 19.30
CA ALA A 133 1.56 7.57 18.43
C ALA A 133 1.99 7.78 16.98
N ASP A 134 1.38 7.07 16.04
CA ASP A 134 1.50 7.29 14.59
C ASP A 134 0.09 7.34 13.95
N PRO A 135 -0.06 7.71 12.67
CA PRO A 135 -1.38 7.86 12.08
C PRO A 135 -2.01 6.53 11.65
N ASP A 136 -1.31 5.40 11.73
CA ASP A 136 -1.73 4.17 11.06
C ASP A 136 -2.90 3.46 11.78
N VAL A 137 -3.51 2.48 11.11
CA VAL A 137 -4.46 1.53 11.72
C VAL A 137 -3.70 0.27 12.15
N ASN A 138 -2.72 0.46 13.04
CA ASN A 138 -1.85 -0.62 13.50
C ASN A 138 -1.30 -0.35 14.92
N ALA A 139 -0.69 -1.36 15.54
CA ALA A 139 0.16 -1.19 16.71
C ALA A 139 1.36 -2.13 16.59
N TYR A 140 2.49 -1.75 17.16
CA TYR A 140 3.67 -2.62 17.19
C TYR A 140 4.64 -2.25 18.29
N VAL A 141 5.38 -3.25 18.75
CA VAL A 141 6.49 -3.08 19.71
C VAL A 141 7.80 -3.38 19.01
N ALA A 142 8.67 -2.37 18.94
CA ALA A 142 9.97 -2.45 18.28
C ALA A 142 11.13 -2.27 19.27
N TYR A 143 12.32 -2.71 18.87
CA TYR A 143 13.54 -2.42 19.61
C TYR A 143 14.01 -1.00 19.35
N SER A 144 14.41 -0.27 20.41
CA SER A 144 15.01 1.06 20.23
C SER A 144 16.32 1.01 19.44
N ASN A 145 16.99 -0.16 19.45
CA ASN A 145 18.13 -0.40 18.59
C ASN A 145 18.21 -1.86 18.11
N MET A 146 17.84 -2.09 16.85
CA MET A 146 17.78 -3.42 16.24
C MET A 146 19.15 -4.11 16.14
N TRP A 147 20.24 -3.36 15.93
CA TRP A 147 21.60 -3.93 15.87
C TRP A 147 22.12 -4.31 17.25
N LEU A 148 21.92 -3.41 18.22
CA LEU A 148 22.34 -3.64 19.59
C LEU A 148 21.49 -4.74 20.27
N SER A 149 20.25 -4.96 19.81
CA SER A 149 19.39 -6.01 20.33
C SER A 149 20.01 -7.40 20.15
N LEU A 150 20.80 -7.64 19.10
CA LEU A 150 21.46 -8.94 18.88
C LEU A 150 22.46 -9.31 19.98
N PHE A 151 23.07 -8.31 20.62
CA PHE A 151 24.17 -8.51 21.58
C PHE A 151 23.79 -8.13 23.01
N LEU A 152 22.81 -7.24 23.19
CA LEU A 152 22.39 -6.73 24.50
C LEU A 152 20.86 -6.71 24.63
N PRO A 153 20.31 -6.89 25.84
CA PRO A 153 18.88 -6.69 26.09
C PRO A 153 18.55 -5.19 25.98
N VAL A 154 18.15 -4.73 24.79
CA VAL A 154 17.76 -3.34 24.57
C VAL A 154 16.31 -3.10 24.97
N LYS A 155 16.04 -1.87 25.40
CA LYS A 155 14.68 -1.45 25.76
C LYS A 155 13.81 -1.37 24.50
N LYS A 156 12.50 -1.56 24.70
CA LYS A 156 11.50 -1.58 23.64
C LYS A 156 10.72 -0.28 23.58
N GLU A 157 10.15 0.01 22.44
CA GLU A 157 9.28 1.15 22.19
C GLU A 157 7.96 0.63 21.64
N LEU A 158 6.86 1.04 22.27
CA LEU A 158 5.50 0.75 21.79
C LEU A 158 5.08 1.90 20.87
N THR A 159 4.55 1.58 19.70
CA THR A 159 3.85 2.55 18.85
C THR A 159 2.39 2.14 18.70
N ILE A 160 1.49 3.09 18.92
CA ILE A 160 0.05 2.92 18.84
C ILE A 160 -0.47 3.81 17.72
N GLY A 161 -1.06 3.20 16.70
CA GLY A 161 -1.71 3.95 15.63
C GLY A 161 -2.99 4.60 16.12
N LEU A 162 -3.17 5.88 15.86
CA LEU A 162 -4.39 6.59 16.26
C LEU A 162 -5.59 6.25 15.36
N GLY A 163 -5.33 5.77 14.13
CA GLY A 163 -6.36 5.19 13.27
C GLY A 163 -6.94 3.90 13.88
N LEU A 164 -6.10 3.08 14.53
CA LEU A 164 -6.51 1.89 15.28
C LEU A 164 -7.43 2.26 16.45
N VAL A 165 -7.04 3.24 17.26
CA VAL A 165 -7.81 3.72 18.43
C VAL A 165 -9.24 4.15 18.04
N SER A 166 -9.43 4.61 16.80
CA SER A 166 -10.73 5.09 16.31
C SER A 166 -11.69 3.98 15.91
N CYS A 167 -11.22 2.77 15.60
CA CYS A 167 -12.04 1.72 15.00
C CYS A 167 -12.36 0.52 15.90
N ILE A 168 -11.76 0.45 17.09
CA ILE A 168 -11.95 -0.66 18.05
C ILE A 168 -12.43 -0.18 19.42
N ASN A 169 -13.01 -1.09 20.19
CA ASN A 169 -13.43 -0.82 21.59
C ASN A 169 -12.32 -1.13 22.61
N MET A 170 -12.58 -0.89 23.90
CA MET A 170 -11.61 -1.06 24.98
C MET A 170 -11.13 -2.51 25.15
N SER A 171 -12.03 -3.49 25.06
CA SER A 171 -11.66 -4.91 25.15
C SER A 171 -10.79 -5.35 23.97
N GLU A 172 -11.11 -4.91 22.76
CA GLU A 172 -10.32 -5.14 21.55
C GLU A 172 -8.95 -4.43 21.64
N PHE A 173 -8.91 -3.20 22.15
CA PHE A 173 -7.66 -2.46 22.36
C PHE A 173 -6.76 -3.17 23.38
N LYS A 174 -7.33 -3.65 24.49
CA LYS A 174 -6.62 -4.52 25.45
C LYS A 174 -6.07 -5.76 24.74
N ALA A 175 -6.88 -6.43 23.92
CA ALA A 175 -6.47 -7.63 23.20
C ALA A 175 -5.31 -7.37 22.24
N VAL A 176 -5.39 -6.30 21.43
CA VAL A 176 -4.32 -5.90 20.48
C VAL A 176 -3.05 -5.55 21.23
N MET A 177 -3.11 -4.73 22.28
CA MET A 177 -1.93 -4.41 23.09
C MET A 177 -1.32 -5.66 23.73
N SER A 178 -2.15 -6.54 24.31
CA SER A 178 -1.69 -7.81 24.88
C SER A 178 -1.10 -8.76 23.85
N HIS A 179 -1.59 -8.75 22.60
CA HIS A 179 -1.00 -9.48 21.47
C HIS A 179 0.41 -8.97 21.18
N GLU A 180 0.57 -7.65 21.02
CA GLU A 180 1.88 -7.02 20.75
C GLU A 180 2.91 -7.31 21.86
N PHE A 181 2.47 -7.25 23.13
CA PHE A 181 3.31 -7.65 24.27
C PHE A 181 3.53 -9.16 24.36
N GLY A 182 2.60 -9.95 23.81
CA GLY A 182 2.67 -11.40 23.69
C GLY A 182 3.98 -11.85 23.07
N HIS A 183 4.43 -11.19 21.99
CA HIS A 183 5.72 -11.44 21.35
C HIS A 183 6.95 -11.37 22.28
N PHE A 184 6.81 -10.77 23.48
CA PHE A 184 7.92 -10.53 24.41
C PHE A 184 7.69 -11.09 25.83
N SER A 185 6.51 -11.66 26.09
CA SER A 185 6.08 -12.17 27.39
C SER A 185 6.95 -13.32 27.92
N GLN A 186 7.26 -14.31 27.08
CA GLN A 186 7.99 -15.51 27.49
C GLN A 186 9.45 -15.49 27.09
N ARG A 187 10.32 -16.14 27.90
CA ARG A 187 11.78 -16.26 27.63
C ARG A 187 12.08 -16.83 26.24
N SER A 188 11.27 -17.79 25.79
CA SER A 188 11.40 -18.43 24.48
C SER A 188 10.81 -17.60 23.33
N MET A 189 9.91 -16.65 23.62
CA MET A 189 9.43 -15.66 22.64
C MET A 189 10.42 -14.51 22.46
N LYS A 190 11.19 -14.18 23.50
CA LYS A 190 12.35 -13.27 23.36
C LYS A 190 13.28 -13.75 22.26
N ILE A 191 13.54 -15.06 22.13
CA ILE A 191 14.35 -15.63 21.04
C ILE A 191 13.77 -15.28 19.66
N GLY A 192 12.45 -15.36 19.48
CA GLY A 192 11.77 -14.96 18.25
C GLY A 192 12.10 -13.52 17.84
N SER A 193 12.12 -12.60 18.81
CA SER A 193 12.48 -11.20 18.52
C SER A 193 13.94 -10.98 18.11
N TYR A 194 14.90 -11.80 18.59
CA TYR A 194 16.28 -11.77 18.08
C TYR A 194 16.35 -12.29 16.64
N ILE A 195 15.55 -13.31 16.31
CA ILE A 195 15.47 -13.87 14.96
C ILE A 195 14.91 -12.83 13.99
N ILE A 196 13.87 -12.07 14.39
CA ILE A 196 13.35 -10.92 13.63
C ILE A 196 14.48 -9.91 13.36
N SER A 197 15.17 -9.46 14.40
CA SER A 197 16.29 -8.52 14.27
C SER A 197 17.38 -9.03 13.32
N ALA A 198 17.76 -10.30 13.45
CA ALA A 198 18.77 -10.92 12.58
C ALA A 198 18.30 -10.99 11.13
N ASN A 199 17.04 -11.41 10.88
CA ASN A 199 16.48 -11.47 9.53
C ASN A 199 16.48 -10.10 8.85
N THR A 200 16.01 -9.05 9.54
CA THR A 200 16.01 -7.68 9.02
C THR A 200 17.43 -7.17 8.77
N ILE A 201 18.36 -7.41 9.68
CA ILE A 201 19.77 -7.00 9.52
C ILE A 201 20.41 -7.69 8.31
N ILE A 202 20.18 -8.98 8.14
CA ILE A 202 20.69 -9.76 7.02
C ILE A 202 20.08 -9.27 5.70
N HIS A 203 18.78 -8.99 5.68
CA HIS A 203 18.10 -8.40 4.53
C HIS A 203 18.74 -7.06 4.15
N ASP A 204 18.84 -6.13 5.10
CA ASP A 204 19.40 -4.79 4.84
C ASP A 204 20.86 -4.85 4.43
N MET A 205 21.62 -5.83 4.95
CA MET A 205 22.98 -6.10 4.52
C MET A 205 23.06 -6.52 3.04
N ILE A 206 22.10 -7.30 2.53
CA ILE A 206 22.15 -7.83 1.17
C ILE A 206 21.57 -6.86 0.15
N PHE A 207 20.49 -6.16 0.49
CA PHE A 207 19.68 -5.41 -0.47
C PHE A 207 19.81 -3.89 -0.36
N ALA A 208 20.21 -3.33 0.78
CA ALA A 208 20.32 -1.88 0.90
C ALA A 208 21.51 -1.36 0.07
N ARG A 209 21.24 -0.39 -0.82
CA ARG A 209 22.30 0.43 -1.43
C ARG A 209 22.95 1.32 -0.38
N ASP A 210 24.23 1.60 -0.53
CA ASP A 210 24.94 2.56 0.31
C ASP A 210 26.04 3.31 -0.44
N LYS A 211 26.73 4.20 0.28
CA LYS A 211 27.80 5.04 -0.24
C LYS A 211 28.94 4.27 -0.92
N TRP A 212 29.14 2.99 -0.61
CA TRP A 212 30.16 2.19 -1.31
C TRP A 212 29.71 1.74 -2.68
N ASP A 213 28.41 1.51 -2.86
CA ASP A 213 27.84 1.32 -4.20
C ASP A 213 28.05 2.60 -5.02
N ASP A 214 27.85 3.78 -4.41
CA ASP A 214 28.11 5.07 -5.06
C ASP A 214 29.61 5.27 -5.39
N ILE A 215 30.52 4.88 -4.49
CA ILE A 215 31.98 4.94 -4.73
C ILE A 215 32.41 3.98 -5.84
N LEU A 216 31.83 2.77 -5.90
CA LEU A 216 32.08 1.83 -7.00
C LEU A 216 31.58 2.41 -8.32
N ASP A 217 30.39 2.99 -8.33
CA ASP A 217 29.79 3.64 -9.50
C ASP A 217 30.66 4.81 -9.99
N GLN A 218 31.18 5.64 -9.07
CA GLN A 218 32.13 6.71 -9.38
C GLN A 218 33.47 6.17 -9.92
N TRP A 219 34.01 5.08 -9.35
CA TRP A 219 35.25 4.48 -9.84
C TRP A 219 35.08 3.89 -11.24
N ARG A 220 33.94 3.28 -11.55
CA ARG A 220 33.60 2.83 -12.91
C ARG A 220 33.55 3.98 -13.91
N ALA A 221 33.08 5.15 -13.50
CA ALA A 221 32.97 6.34 -14.33
C ALA A 221 34.30 7.07 -14.57
N SER A 222 35.40 6.63 -13.94
CA SER A 222 36.74 7.20 -14.14
C SER A 222 37.41 6.72 -15.44
N ASP A 223 38.55 7.34 -15.81
CA ASP A 223 39.33 7.03 -17.02
C ASP A 223 39.49 5.52 -17.29
N LEU A 224 39.41 5.14 -18.57
CA LEU A 224 39.42 3.75 -19.06
C LEU A 224 40.56 2.87 -18.50
N ARG A 225 41.70 3.49 -18.14
CA ARG A 225 42.90 2.80 -17.62
C ARG A 225 42.77 2.43 -16.12
N LEU A 226 41.96 3.17 -15.37
CA LEU A 226 41.75 2.98 -13.93
C LEU A 226 40.44 2.23 -13.64
N SER A 227 39.47 2.25 -14.56
CA SER A 227 38.18 1.59 -14.38
C SER A 227 38.18 0.08 -14.65
N PHE A 228 39.18 -0.48 -15.35
CA PHE A 228 39.24 -1.92 -15.68
C PHE A 228 39.06 -2.84 -14.44
N ALA A 229 39.69 -2.51 -13.32
CA ALA A 229 39.51 -3.27 -12.08
C ALA A 229 38.07 -3.18 -11.55
N ALA A 230 37.46 -1.99 -11.58
CA ALA A 230 36.06 -1.79 -11.17
C ALA A 230 35.08 -2.59 -12.05
N TRP A 231 35.32 -2.66 -13.37
CA TRP A 231 34.53 -3.48 -14.29
C TRP A 231 34.60 -4.97 -13.98
N VAL A 232 35.75 -5.47 -13.49
CA VAL A 232 35.92 -6.87 -13.06
C VAL A 232 35.28 -7.13 -11.69
N ILE A 233 35.38 -6.19 -10.75
CA ILE A 233 34.87 -6.35 -9.37
C ILE A 233 33.34 -6.29 -9.32
N THR A 234 32.72 -5.45 -10.15
CA THR A 234 31.26 -5.25 -10.17
C THR A 234 30.45 -6.55 -10.35
N PRO A 235 30.73 -7.40 -11.36
CA PRO A 235 30.05 -8.69 -11.48
C PRO A 235 30.35 -9.62 -10.30
N ILE A 236 31.53 -9.55 -9.70
CA ILE A 236 31.88 -10.35 -8.50
C ILE A 236 31.02 -9.91 -7.30
N ILE A 237 30.85 -8.60 -7.08
CA ILE A 237 29.95 -8.07 -6.03
C ILE A 237 28.51 -8.51 -6.28
N TRP A 238 28.06 -8.44 -7.53
CA TRP A 238 26.74 -8.92 -7.90
C TRP A 238 26.57 -10.42 -7.59
N VAL A 239 27.54 -11.27 -7.95
CA VAL A 239 27.53 -12.71 -7.63
C VAL A 239 27.50 -12.93 -6.12
N ILE A 240 28.32 -12.22 -5.34
CA ILE A 240 28.31 -12.30 -3.87
C ILE A 240 26.92 -11.96 -3.33
N ARG A 241 26.29 -10.88 -3.81
CA ARG A 241 24.93 -10.50 -3.41
C ARG A 241 23.92 -11.58 -3.79
N GLN A 242 24.01 -12.19 -4.98
CA GLN A 242 23.11 -13.27 -5.38
C GLN A 242 23.26 -14.51 -4.50
N VAL A 243 24.48 -14.91 -4.18
CA VAL A 243 24.74 -16.05 -3.29
C VAL A 243 24.16 -15.76 -1.89
N LEU A 244 24.43 -14.57 -1.33
CA LEU A 244 23.85 -14.17 -0.04
C LEU A 244 22.32 -14.09 -0.10
N ALA A 245 21.74 -13.61 -1.20
CA ALA A 245 20.30 -13.53 -1.41
C ALA A 245 19.65 -14.93 -1.44
N LEU A 246 20.29 -15.92 -2.07
CA LEU A 246 19.83 -17.31 -2.04
C LEU A 246 19.82 -17.88 -0.62
N PHE A 247 20.87 -17.63 0.16
CA PHE A 247 20.89 -18.02 1.58
C PHE A 247 19.82 -17.29 2.39
N TYR A 248 19.62 -16.00 2.14
CA TYR A 248 18.57 -15.22 2.78
C TYR A 248 17.19 -15.77 2.46
N GLN A 249 16.91 -16.22 1.22
CA GLN A 249 15.62 -16.84 0.90
C GLN A 249 15.36 -18.07 1.79
N PHE A 250 16.36 -18.93 2.00
CA PHE A 250 16.23 -20.07 2.91
C PHE A 250 15.98 -19.63 4.35
N LEU A 251 16.74 -18.65 4.86
CA LEU A 251 16.56 -18.09 6.20
C LEU A 251 15.15 -17.49 6.36
N ASN A 252 14.70 -16.72 5.38
CA ASN A 252 13.40 -16.05 5.38
C ASN A 252 12.24 -17.05 5.38
N ILE A 253 12.37 -18.21 4.74
CA ILE A 253 11.38 -19.30 4.81
C ILE A 253 11.26 -19.82 6.24
N MET A 254 12.38 -20.08 6.90
CA MET A 254 12.41 -20.57 8.28
C MET A 254 11.85 -19.52 9.24
N TYR A 255 12.24 -18.27 9.05
CA TYR A 255 11.72 -17.12 9.78
C TYR A 255 10.20 -16.98 9.60
N SER A 256 9.70 -16.96 8.36
CA SER A 256 8.25 -16.84 8.08
C SER A 256 7.46 -17.97 8.73
N SER A 257 8.00 -19.18 8.74
CA SER A 257 7.39 -20.33 9.41
C SER A 257 7.30 -20.17 10.92
N LEU A 258 8.35 -19.62 11.55
CA LEU A 258 8.35 -19.30 12.97
C LEU A 258 7.40 -18.14 13.30
N SER A 259 7.42 -17.08 12.49
CA SER A 259 6.59 -15.87 12.66
C SER A 259 5.12 -16.25 12.82
N ARG A 260 4.62 -17.17 11.99
CA ARG A 260 3.22 -17.61 12.08
C ARG A 260 2.89 -18.36 13.38
N GLU A 261 3.82 -19.13 13.95
CA GLU A 261 3.62 -19.72 15.27
C GLU A 261 3.69 -18.67 16.38
N MET A 262 4.51 -17.63 16.21
CA MET A 262 4.56 -16.49 17.13
C MET A 262 3.21 -15.76 17.19
N GLU A 263 2.54 -15.58 16.06
CA GLU A 263 1.20 -14.97 15.98
C GLU A 263 0.17 -15.80 16.77
N PHE A 264 0.13 -17.12 16.57
CA PHE A 264 -0.78 -17.98 17.33
C PHE A 264 -0.53 -17.95 18.84
N ASN A 265 0.73 -17.84 19.26
CA ASN A 265 1.05 -17.75 20.68
C ASN A 265 0.75 -16.35 21.24
N ALA A 266 1.03 -15.28 20.50
CA ALA A 266 0.67 -13.92 20.85
C ALA A 266 -0.85 -13.76 21.01
N ASP A 267 -1.64 -14.40 20.13
CA ASP A 267 -3.10 -14.51 20.30
C ASP A 267 -3.46 -15.21 21.61
N LYS A 268 -2.79 -16.30 21.98
CA LYS A 268 -3.03 -16.98 23.27
C LYS A 268 -2.71 -16.10 24.47
N VAL A 269 -1.69 -15.26 24.36
CA VAL A 269 -1.39 -14.26 25.41
C VAL A 269 -2.50 -13.21 25.47
N ALA A 270 -2.95 -12.67 24.33
CA ALA A 270 -4.09 -11.75 24.30
C ALA A 270 -5.33 -12.37 24.98
N ILE A 271 -5.67 -13.61 24.62
CA ILE A 271 -6.81 -14.35 25.14
C ILE A 271 -6.74 -14.52 26.66
N SER A 272 -5.54 -14.75 27.22
CA SER A 272 -5.35 -14.84 28.68
C SER A 272 -5.72 -13.55 29.42
N THR A 273 -5.74 -12.41 28.73
CA THR A 273 -6.07 -11.09 29.30
C THR A 273 -7.45 -10.57 28.91
N SER A 274 -7.97 -10.91 27.72
CA SER A 274 -9.17 -10.30 27.15
C SER A 274 -10.22 -11.30 26.64
N GLY A 275 -9.99 -12.61 26.77
CA GLY A 275 -10.85 -13.64 26.21
C GLY A 275 -10.68 -13.85 24.70
N SER A 276 -11.38 -14.87 24.19
CA SER A 276 -11.27 -15.33 22.80
C SER A 276 -11.84 -14.33 21.79
N ASP A 277 -13.00 -13.72 22.07
CA ASP A 277 -13.70 -12.92 21.07
C ASP A 277 -13.05 -11.55 20.81
N ALA A 278 -12.39 -10.94 21.79
CA ALA A 278 -11.85 -9.59 21.65
C ALA A 278 -10.77 -9.47 20.56
N ILE A 279 -9.82 -10.41 20.49
CA ILE A 279 -8.78 -10.37 19.43
C ILE A 279 -9.38 -10.69 18.05
N ILE A 280 -10.37 -11.58 17.98
CA ILE A 280 -11.00 -11.99 16.72
C ILE A 280 -11.89 -10.86 16.17
N SER A 281 -12.70 -10.25 17.04
CA SER A 281 -13.53 -9.08 16.71
C SER A 281 -12.68 -7.88 16.29
N GLY A 282 -11.57 -7.64 17.00
CA GLY A 282 -10.58 -6.64 16.61
C GLY A 282 -10.08 -6.87 15.19
N LEU A 283 -9.56 -8.06 14.87
CA LEU A 283 -9.10 -8.42 13.52
C LEU A 283 -10.17 -8.21 12.44
N TRP A 284 -11.44 -8.49 12.77
CA TRP A 284 -12.56 -8.31 11.84
C TRP A 284 -12.87 -6.83 11.59
N LYS A 285 -12.84 -5.98 12.63
CA LYS A 285 -13.09 -4.53 12.52
C LYS A 285 -11.96 -3.76 11.85
N LEU A 286 -10.72 -4.24 11.96
CA LEU A 286 -9.54 -3.55 11.41
C LEU A 286 -9.61 -3.31 9.90
N ASP A 287 -10.19 -4.22 9.13
CA ASP A 287 -10.30 -4.09 7.67
C ASP A 287 -11.20 -2.90 7.26
N SER A 288 -12.38 -2.80 7.88
CA SER A 288 -13.28 -1.65 7.71
C SER A 288 -12.65 -0.36 8.27
N GLY A 289 -12.01 -0.44 9.44
CA GLY A 289 -11.32 0.71 10.06
C GLY A 289 -10.20 1.27 9.18
N PHE A 290 -9.37 0.40 8.60
CA PHE A 290 -8.32 0.77 7.66
C PHE A 290 -8.89 1.45 6.41
N THR A 291 -9.96 0.88 5.84
CA THR A 291 -10.63 1.46 4.67
C THR A 291 -11.18 2.86 4.95
N LYS A 292 -11.87 3.06 6.08
CA LYS A 292 -12.43 4.38 6.47
C LYS A 292 -11.36 5.42 6.76
N TRP A 293 -10.31 5.02 7.49
CA TRP A 293 -9.20 5.91 7.80
C TRP A 293 -8.46 6.36 6.55
N ASN A 294 -8.15 5.42 5.65
CA ASN A 294 -7.55 5.76 4.36
C ASN A 294 -8.46 6.65 3.52
N SER A 295 -9.78 6.38 3.49
CA SER A 295 -10.73 7.26 2.80
C SER A 295 -10.70 8.68 3.37
N THR A 296 -10.58 8.83 4.69
CA THR A 296 -10.49 10.14 5.36
C THR A 296 -9.21 10.88 4.95
N ILE A 297 -8.05 10.22 4.97
CA ILE A 297 -6.78 10.80 4.50
C ILE A 297 -6.87 11.16 3.01
N GLN A 298 -7.46 10.31 2.19
CA GLN A 298 -7.66 10.58 0.77
C GLN A 298 -8.55 11.80 0.55
N HIS A 299 -9.66 11.95 1.28
CA HIS A 299 -10.47 13.17 1.20
C HIS A 299 -9.69 14.42 1.61
N ALA A 300 -8.81 14.33 2.61
CA ALA A 300 -7.93 15.44 2.99
C ALA A 300 -6.95 15.82 1.88
N TYR A 301 -6.36 14.82 1.21
CA TYR A 301 -5.51 15.02 0.05
C TYR A 301 -6.28 15.69 -1.11
N LEU A 302 -7.50 15.22 -1.40
CA LEU A 302 -8.32 15.75 -2.50
C LEU A 302 -8.89 17.15 -2.21
N ALA A 303 -9.09 17.51 -0.95
CA ALA A 303 -9.58 18.81 -0.51
C ALA A 303 -8.48 19.88 -0.47
N ALA A 304 -7.22 19.46 -0.30
CA ALA A 304 -6.07 20.35 -0.16
C ALA A 304 -5.87 21.35 -1.33
N PRO A 305 -6.08 20.99 -2.62
CA PRO A 305 -6.01 21.94 -3.73
C PRO A 305 -7.00 23.10 -3.61
N LYS A 306 -8.21 22.86 -3.09
CA LYS A 306 -9.21 23.91 -2.80
C LYS A 306 -8.93 24.68 -1.50
N LYS A 307 -7.78 24.42 -0.86
CA LYS A 307 -7.39 24.99 0.44
C LYS A 307 -8.40 24.70 1.55
N ILE A 308 -9.15 23.60 1.41
CA ILE A 308 -10.07 23.12 2.45
C ILE A 308 -9.28 22.16 3.34
N PHE A 309 -8.84 22.67 4.48
CA PHE A 309 -8.11 21.90 5.48
C PHE A 309 -8.96 21.74 6.73
N THR A 310 -8.97 20.55 7.33
CA THR A 310 -9.63 20.33 8.63
C THR A 310 -8.59 20.34 9.73
N LYS A 311 -8.96 20.91 10.89
CA LYS A 311 -8.06 20.95 12.05
C LYS A 311 -7.84 19.56 12.65
N ASN A 312 -8.84 18.69 12.53
CA ASN A 312 -8.84 17.36 13.15
C ASN A 312 -9.49 16.32 12.22
N LEU A 313 -8.67 15.50 11.55
CA LEU A 313 -9.14 14.43 10.65
C LEU A 313 -9.95 13.34 11.38
N TYR A 314 -9.70 13.13 12.66
CA TYR A 314 -10.38 12.10 13.44
C TYR A 314 -11.86 12.42 13.68
N THR A 315 -12.24 13.70 13.64
CA THR A 315 -13.65 14.11 13.66
C THR A 315 -14.40 13.53 12.46
N HIS A 316 -13.85 13.68 11.26
CA HIS A 316 -14.43 13.18 10.01
C HIS A 316 -14.39 11.66 9.91
N ASN A 317 -13.31 11.04 10.39
CA ASN A 317 -13.23 9.58 10.49
C ASN A 317 -14.33 9.03 11.43
N ASN A 318 -14.55 9.66 12.59
CA ASN A 318 -15.59 9.25 13.53
C ASN A 318 -17.01 9.45 12.95
N LEU A 319 -17.23 10.50 12.17
CA LEU A 319 -18.49 10.69 11.43
C LEU A 319 -18.71 9.58 10.42
N SER A 320 -17.68 9.20 9.64
CA SER A 320 -17.73 8.06 8.71
C SER A 320 -17.96 6.71 9.43
N ILE A 321 -17.34 6.50 10.59
CA ILE A 321 -17.59 5.31 11.41
C ILE A 321 -19.03 5.28 11.91
N SER A 322 -19.55 6.43 12.36
CA SER A 322 -20.90 6.56 12.89
C SER A 322 -21.99 6.35 11.82
N LYS A 323 -21.75 6.79 10.58
CA LYS A 323 -22.69 6.63 9.46
C LYS A 323 -22.99 5.15 9.14
N ASP A 324 -22.01 4.26 9.29
CA ASP A 324 -22.19 2.82 8.98
C ASP A 324 -22.36 1.96 10.25
N LYS A 325 -22.58 2.59 11.41
CA LYS A 325 -22.67 1.87 12.69
C LYS A 325 -23.79 0.84 12.68
N ASP A 326 -24.94 1.17 12.10
CA ASP A 326 -26.10 0.29 12.04
C ASP A 326 -25.84 -0.90 11.11
N GLU A 327 -25.29 -0.66 9.92
CA GLU A 327 -24.89 -1.72 8.98
C GLU A 327 -23.83 -2.64 9.60
N GLN A 328 -22.82 -2.07 10.27
CA GLN A 328 -21.81 -2.85 10.96
C GLN A 328 -22.42 -3.67 12.12
N PHE A 329 -23.39 -3.11 12.83
CA PHE A 329 -24.10 -3.81 13.90
C PHE A 329 -24.96 -4.96 13.35
N GLU A 330 -25.64 -4.77 12.23
CA GLU A 330 -26.40 -5.81 11.53
C GLU A 330 -25.49 -6.92 11.00
N ALA A 331 -24.36 -6.56 10.37
CA ALA A 331 -23.34 -7.50 9.92
C ALA A 331 -22.78 -8.32 11.09
N LEU A 332 -22.46 -7.67 12.21
CA LEU A 332 -21.96 -8.35 13.41
C LEU A 332 -23.04 -9.25 14.05
N SER A 333 -24.30 -8.82 14.04
CA SER A 333 -25.43 -9.55 14.65
C SER A 333 -25.87 -10.77 13.82
N SER A 334 -25.69 -10.70 12.50
CA SER A 334 -26.00 -11.79 11.56
C SER A 334 -24.92 -12.87 11.47
N LEU A 335 -23.74 -12.67 12.10
CA LEU A 335 -22.68 -13.67 12.12
C LEU A 335 -23.17 -14.99 12.76
N PRO A 336 -22.82 -16.15 12.16
CA PRO A 336 -23.20 -17.45 12.70
C PRO A 336 -22.52 -17.72 14.05
N LYS A 337 -23.17 -18.53 14.88
CA LYS A 337 -22.55 -19.04 16.12
C LYS A 337 -21.46 -20.06 15.78
N ASP A 338 -20.40 -20.08 16.57
CA ASP A 338 -19.35 -21.11 16.48
C ASP A 338 -19.60 -22.19 17.54
N GLU A 339 -19.44 -23.46 17.16
CA GLU A 339 -19.68 -24.61 18.04
C GLU A 339 -18.78 -24.59 19.29
N ARG A 340 -17.60 -23.97 19.20
CA ARG A 340 -16.66 -23.84 20.33
C ARG A 340 -17.03 -22.70 21.29
N GLY A 341 -17.85 -21.75 20.86
CA GLY A 341 -18.22 -20.55 21.61
C GLY A 341 -18.07 -19.25 20.80
N GLY A 342 -18.87 -18.24 21.16
CA GLY A 342 -18.87 -16.93 20.51
C GLY A 342 -19.43 -16.94 19.07
N LYS A 343 -19.09 -15.90 18.30
CA LYS A 343 -19.48 -15.73 16.88
C LYS A 343 -18.36 -16.20 15.95
N LYS A 344 -18.70 -16.69 14.76
CA LYS A 344 -17.75 -17.03 13.70
C LYS A 344 -17.60 -15.82 12.76
N PHE A 345 -16.50 -15.10 12.90
CA PHE A 345 -16.18 -13.87 12.15
C PHE A 345 -15.58 -14.16 10.78
N PHE A 346 -14.75 -15.21 10.72
CA PHE A 346 -14.08 -15.63 9.50
C PHE A 346 -14.58 -17.01 9.08
N THR A 347 -15.03 -17.12 7.84
CA THR A 347 -15.32 -18.41 7.23
C THR A 347 -13.99 -19.08 6.89
N SER A 348 -13.80 -20.30 7.39
CA SER A 348 -12.67 -21.13 6.99
C SER A 348 -12.78 -21.30 5.47
N SER A 349 -11.82 -20.78 4.71
CA SER A 349 -11.69 -21.32 3.37
C SER A 349 -11.18 -22.73 3.63
N GLU A 350 -11.90 -23.76 3.18
CA GLU A 350 -11.47 -25.16 3.35
C GLU A 350 -10.02 -25.37 2.86
N HIS A 351 -9.48 -24.37 2.15
CA HIS A 351 -8.34 -24.38 1.30
C HIS A 351 -7.34 -23.21 1.47
N SER A 352 -7.29 -22.48 2.57
CA SER A 352 -6.24 -21.47 2.80
C SER A 352 -4.88 -22.14 2.94
N LYS A 353 -4.03 -22.08 1.89
CA LYS A 353 -2.64 -22.51 2.01
C LYS A 353 -1.82 -21.35 2.52
N VAL A 354 -1.19 -21.55 3.67
CA VAL A 354 -0.25 -20.57 4.19
C VAL A 354 0.88 -20.37 3.18
N ASN A 355 0.99 -19.17 2.61
CA ASN A 355 2.11 -18.82 1.75
C ASN A 355 3.41 -18.98 2.55
N MET A 356 4.39 -19.67 1.97
CA MET A 356 5.66 -19.95 2.64
C MET A 356 6.36 -18.66 3.10
N TYR A 357 6.15 -17.54 2.39
CA TYR A 357 6.72 -16.22 2.64
C TYR A 357 5.82 -15.26 3.43
N ALA A 358 4.59 -15.64 3.78
CA ALA A 358 3.71 -14.79 4.59
C ALA A 358 4.18 -14.77 6.06
N SER A 359 4.36 -13.58 6.63
CA SER A 359 4.73 -13.38 8.04
C SER A 359 3.57 -13.63 9.00
N HIS A 360 2.33 -13.43 8.56
CA HIS A 360 1.11 -13.66 9.36
C HIS A 360 0.31 -14.86 8.81
N PRO A 361 -0.30 -15.67 9.69
CA PRO A 361 -1.24 -16.69 9.28
C PRO A 361 -2.59 -16.05 8.88
N PRO A 362 -3.40 -16.73 8.04
CA PRO A 362 -4.77 -16.33 7.73
C PRO A 362 -5.65 -16.15 8.99
N ASN A 363 -6.60 -15.20 8.93
CA ASN A 363 -7.46 -14.84 10.07
C ASN A 363 -8.41 -15.97 10.50
N ASP A 364 -8.85 -16.84 9.59
CA ASP A 364 -9.63 -18.04 9.90
C ASP A 364 -8.83 -19.01 10.79
N MET A 365 -7.55 -19.24 10.46
CA MET A 365 -6.66 -20.06 11.30
C MET A 365 -6.42 -19.42 12.68
N ARG A 366 -6.29 -18.09 12.74
CA ARG A 366 -6.13 -17.36 14.01
C ARG A 366 -7.37 -17.48 14.89
N GLN A 367 -8.56 -17.34 14.28
CA GLN A 367 -9.84 -17.61 14.96
C GLN A 367 -9.90 -19.04 15.49
N ASP A 368 -9.51 -20.02 14.68
CA ASP A 368 -9.55 -21.43 15.09
C ASP A 368 -8.61 -21.69 16.27
N ASN A 369 -7.38 -21.16 16.22
CA ASN A 369 -6.46 -21.22 17.34
C ASN A 369 -7.05 -20.50 18.57
N ALA A 370 -7.63 -19.31 18.40
CA ALA A 370 -8.16 -18.50 19.51
C ALA A 370 -9.33 -19.15 20.26
N LYS A 371 -10.06 -20.08 19.61
CA LYS A 371 -11.21 -20.77 20.18
C LYS A 371 -10.92 -22.17 20.75
N VAL A 372 -9.65 -22.57 20.85
CA VAL A 372 -9.25 -23.88 21.41
C VAL A 372 -8.30 -23.72 22.60
N PRO A 373 -8.79 -23.72 23.86
CA PRO A 373 -10.20 -23.64 24.24
C PRO A 373 -10.74 -22.22 24.05
N TYR A 374 -12.07 -22.11 23.97
CA TYR A 374 -12.75 -20.83 24.01
C TYR A 374 -12.78 -20.29 25.44
N ILE A 375 -12.44 -19.02 25.61
CA ILE A 375 -12.43 -18.33 26.90
C ILE A 375 -13.34 -17.13 26.79
N ASP A 376 -14.45 -17.18 27.52
CA ASP A 376 -15.39 -16.08 27.61
C ASP A 376 -14.83 -14.94 28.48
N CYS A 377 -15.13 -13.71 28.10
CA CYS A 377 -14.73 -12.52 28.82
C CYS A 377 -15.72 -11.38 28.54
N PRO A 378 -16.15 -10.60 29.55
CA PRO A 378 -16.99 -9.45 29.33
C PRO A 378 -16.38 -8.48 28.32
N ASN A 379 -17.20 -8.03 27.37
CA ASN A 379 -16.80 -7.05 26.38
C ASN A 379 -17.07 -5.62 26.89
N ASP A 380 -16.06 -4.75 26.82
CA ASP A 380 -16.18 -3.33 27.13
C ASP A 380 -16.19 -2.53 25.82
N GLU A 381 -17.36 -2.01 25.47
CA GLU A 381 -17.61 -1.23 24.25
C GLU A 381 -17.14 0.23 24.36
N THR A 382 -16.56 0.64 25.50
CA THR A 382 -16.04 2.00 25.68
C THR A 382 -14.94 2.30 24.66
N SER A 383 -14.89 3.54 24.15
CA SER A 383 -13.83 3.95 23.23
C SER A 383 -12.47 4.00 23.94
N PRO A 384 -11.38 3.46 23.37
CA PRO A 384 -10.04 3.57 23.94
C PRO A 384 -9.52 5.01 24.03
N TRP A 385 -10.14 5.96 23.32
CA TRP A 385 -9.83 7.40 23.41
C TRP A 385 -9.90 7.94 24.85
N VAL A 386 -10.66 7.32 25.76
CA VAL A 386 -10.69 7.72 27.17
C VAL A 386 -9.35 7.54 27.90
N LEU A 387 -8.43 6.73 27.37
CA LEU A 387 -7.06 6.57 27.90
C LEU A 387 -6.13 7.72 27.48
N PHE A 388 -6.50 8.47 26.45
CA PHE A 388 -5.70 9.55 25.89
C PHE A 388 -6.19 10.88 26.47
N SER A 389 -5.62 11.26 27.61
CA SER A 389 -5.84 12.58 28.22
C SER A 389 -5.66 13.70 27.16
N ASN A 390 -6.68 14.54 26.99
CA ASN A 390 -6.76 15.54 25.91
C ASN A 390 -6.59 14.95 24.48
N ALA A 391 -7.37 13.91 24.18
CA ALA A 391 -7.38 13.23 22.88
C ALA A 391 -7.50 14.19 21.68
N GLU A 392 -8.33 15.22 21.78
CA GLU A 392 -8.53 16.21 20.70
C GLU A 392 -7.23 16.91 20.32
N LYS A 393 -6.44 17.38 21.30
CA LYS A 393 -5.15 18.01 21.03
C LYS A 393 -4.17 17.05 20.34
N LEU A 394 -4.09 15.80 20.80
CA LEU A 394 -3.23 14.79 20.17
C LEU A 394 -3.66 14.50 18.71
N GLN A 395 -4.97 14.44 18.47
CA GLN A 395 -5.54 14.25 17.14
C GLN A 395 -5.22 15.42 16.19
N GLU A 396 -5.28 16.67 16.68
CA GLU A 396 -4.88 17.86 15.92
C GLU A 396 -3.37 17.87 15.62
N GLU A 397 -2.52 17.55 16.60
CA GLU A 397 -1.07 17.43 16.39
C GLU A 397 -0.74 16.34 15.35
N MET A 398 -1.43 15.20 15.41
CA MET A 398 -1.28 14.13 14.42
C MET A 398 -1.80 14.56 13.04
N THR A 399 -2.91 15.28 12.98
CA THR A 399 -3.44 15.84 11.73
C THR A 399 -2.44 16.78 11.06
N GLN A 400 -1.78 17.64 11.84
CA GLN A 400 -0.72 18.51 11.35
C GLN A 400 0.50 17.71 10.84
N LEU A 401 0.87 16.64 11.54
CA LEU A 401 1.94 15.73 11.09
C LEU A 401 1.58 15.07 9.76
N ILE A 402 0.34 14.61 9.59
CA ILE A 402 -0.16 14.03 8.32
C ILE A 402 -0.04 15.04 7.19
N TYR A 403 -0.50 16.28 7.39
CA TYR A 403 -0.37 17.33 6.36
C TYR A 403 1.09 17.56 5.96
N ASN A 404 1.99 17.68 6.94
CA ASN A 404 3.40 18.01 6.68
C ASN A 404 4.17 16.84 6.06
N GLN A 405 4.02 15.63 6.58
CA GLN A 405 4.88 14.48 6.25
C GLN A 405 4.31 13.59 5.15
N TYR A 406 2.98 13.51 5.02
CA TYR A 406 2.32 12.62 4.06
C TYR A 406 1.75 13.39 2.88
N LEU A 407 1.18 14.57 3.12
CA LEU A 407 0.56 15.38 2.05
C LEU A 407 1.49 16.47 1.50
N ASN A 408 2.63 16.73 2.17
CA ASN A 408 3.55 17.82 1.86
C ASN A 408 2.84 19.19 1.76
N LYS A 409 1.85 19.44 2.63
CA LYS A 409 1.09 20.69 2.71
C LYS A 409 1.26 21.33 4.09
N THR A 410 1.22 22.66 4.12
CA THR A 410 1.26 23.47 5.35
C THR A 410 0.00 24.34 5.42
N PRO A 411 -1.07 23.86 6.08
CA PRO A 411 -2.31 24.63 6.20
C PRO A 411 -2.09 25.93 6.98
N GLU A 412 -2.49 27.06 6.41
CA GLU A 412 -2.50 28.36 7.11
C GLU A 412 -3.79 28.59 7.90
N ASN A 413 -4.91 28.08 7.36
CA ASN A 413 -6.25 28.23 7.93
C ASN A 413 -6.98 26.88 7.88
N PHE A 414 -7.91 26.67 8.81
CA PHE A 414 -8.76 25.49 8.86
C PHE A 414 -10.22 25.86 8.59
N SER A 415 -10.86 25.08 7.75
CA SER A 415 -12.29 25.14 7.44
C SER A 415 -13.16 24.61 8.59
N ALA A 416 -14.45 24.95 8.57
CA ALA A 416 -15.41 24.37 9.50
C ALA A 416 -15.63 22.88 9.19
N VAL A 417 -16.14 22.12 10.17
CA VAL A 417 -16.41 20.68 10.01
C VAL A 417 -17.41 20.47 8.87
N GLU A 418 -18.42 21.34 8.76
CA GLU A 418 -19.46 21.29 7.74
C GLU A 418 -18.90 21.47 6.33
N ASP A 419 -17.91 22.34 6.13
CA ASP A 419 -17.32 22.60 4.82
C ASP A 419 -16.60 21.35 4.28
N PHE A 420 -15.84 20.68 5.14
CA PHE A 420 -15.13 19.45 4.78
C PHE A 420 -16.11 18.28 4.59
N GLU A 421 -17.17 18.16 5.41
CA GLU A 421 -18.22 17.15 5.19
C GLU A 421 -19.02 17.40 3.91
N ASN A 422 -19.28 18.67 3.56
CA ASN A 422 -19.89 19.05 2.30
C ASN A 422 -19.00 18.67 1.11
N PHE A 423 -17.69 18.89 1.24
CA PHE A 423 -16.72 18.41 0.25
C PHE A 423 -16.80 16.89 0.08
N ILE A 424 -16.75 16.12 1.19
CA ILE A 424 -16.85 14.64 1.16
C ILE A 424 -18.16 14.17 0.53
N THR A 425 -19.28 14.80 0.89
CA THR A 425 -20.60 14.43 0.39
C THR A 425 -20.71 14.70 -1.12
N THR A 426 -20.23 15.86 -1.55
CA THR A 426 -20.17 16.24 -2.97
C THR A 426 -19.26 15.29 -3.74
N GLU A 427 -18.13 14.91 -3.15
CA GLU A 427 -17.16 13.99 -3.75
C GLU A 427 -17.75 12.59 -4.03
N ASN A 428 -18.70 12.16 -3.19
CA ASN A 428 -19.31 10.83 -3.26
C ASN A 428 -20.71 10.83 -3.90
N LYS A 429 -21.23 11.98 -4.35
CA LYS A 429 -22.62 12.18 -4.78
C LYS A 429 -23.09 11.17 -5.84
N ASP A 430 -22.23 10.85 -6.81
CA ASP A 430 -22.62 10.11 -8.01
C ASP A 430 -22.32 8.60 -7.92
N LYS A 431 -21.76 8.11 -6.81
CA LYS A 431 -21.40 6.68 -6.65
C LYS A 431 -22.59 5.74 -6.86
N LYS A 432 -23.74 6.07 -6.28
CA LYS A 432 -24.97 5.26 -6.44
C LYS A 432 -25.48 5.24 -7.89
N LEU A 433 -25.24 6.32 -8.64
CA LEU A 433 -25.62 6.38 -10.06
C LEU A 433 -24.73 5.47 -10.90
N LEU A 434 -23.42 5.43 -10.62
CA LEU A 434 -22.51 4.52 -11.31
C LEU A 434 -22.89 3.04 -11.07
N GLU A 435 -23.28 2.69 -9.85
CA GLU A 435 -23.72 1.34 -9.48
C GLU A 435 -24.95 0.88 -10.28
N GLU A 436 -25.90 1.79 -10.54
CA GLU A 436 -27.09 1.52 -11.36
C GLU A 436 -26.73 1.06 -12.79
N TYR A 437 -25.59 1.52 -13.30
CA TYR A 437 -25.04 1.15 -14.60
C TYR A 437 -23.89 0.13 -14.48
N GLN A 438 -23.96 -0.73 -13.46
CA GLN A 438 -23.04 -1.85 -13.26
C GLN A 438 -21.57 -1.42 -13.11
N ASN A 439 -21.30 -0.17 -12.72
CA ASN A 439 -19.96 0.43 -12.67
C ASN A 439 -19.18 0.26 -13.99
N THR A 440 -19.89 0.16 -15.13
CA THR A 440 -19.30 -0.15 -16.43
C THR A 440 -18.23 0.86 -16.85
N PHE A 441 -18.34 2.09 -16.36
CA PHE A 441 -17.48 3.20 -16.71
C PHE A 441 -16.19 3.31 -15.89
N GLU A 442 -16.02 2.56 -14.80
CA GLU A 442 -14.80 2.65 -13.96
C GLU A 442 -13.54 2.20 -14.71
N ASN A 443 -13.70 1.26 -15.64
CA ASN A 443 -12.61 0.57 -16.33
C ASN A 443 -12.56 0.88 -17.84
N ARG A 444 -13.39 1.80 -18.34
CA ARG A 444 -13.45 2.15 -19.78
C ARG A 444 -13.90 3.58 -20.00
N TYR A 445 -13.59 4.11 -21.18
CA TYR A 445 -14.09 5.41 -21.62
C TYR A 445 -15.50 5.28 -22.21
N LEU A 446 -16.39 6.21 -21.89
CA LEU A 446 -17.70 6.35 -22.55
C LEU A 446 -17.49 6.85 -23.98
N ASN A 447 -17.96 6.09 -24.97
CA ASN A 447 -17.87 6.48 -26.37
C ASN A 447 -19.07 7.35 -26.80
N ILE A 448 -18.91 8.67 -26.67
CA ILE A 448 -19.93 9.63 -27.11
C ILE A 448 -19.93 9.71 -28.65
N PRO A 449 -21.10 9.59 -29.32
CA PRO A 449 -21.19 9.68 -30.77
C PRO A 449 -20.78 11.07 -31.29
N ASP A 450 -20.47 11.12 -32.59
CA ASP A 450 -20.13 12.36 -33.29
C ASP A 450 -21.20 13.44 -33.06
N LEU A 451 -20.85 14.49 -32.30
CA LEU A 451 -21.77 15.55 -31.89
C LEU A 451 -22.27 16.40 -33.07
N ASP A 452 -21.60 16.37 -34.22
CA ASP A 452 -22.08 17.04 -35.43
C ASP A 452 -23.19 16.23 -36.12
N LYS A 453 -23.20 14.91 -35.90
CA LYS A 453 -24.18 13.97 -36.47
C LYS A 453 -25.25 13.51 -35.48
N ILE A 454 -25.06 13.76 -34.18
CA ILE A 454 -26.01 13.34 -33.14
C ILE A 454 -27.43 13.89 -33.40
N ASP A 455 -27.53 15.02 -34.09
CA ASP A 455 -28.80 15.62 -34.44
C ASP A 455 -29.61 14.86 -35.50
N SER A 456 -28.94 14.16 -36.43
CA SER A 456 -29.61 13.32 -37.43
C SER A 456 -29.85 11.91 -36.91
N THR A 457 -28.90 11.32 -36.17
CA THR A 457 -29.00 9.96 -35.63
C THR A 457 -30.06 9.80 -34.53
N SER A 458 -30.45 10.89 -33.88
CA SER A 458 -31.47 10.90 -32.82
C SER A 458 -32.91 11.10 -33.31
N LYS A 459 -33.15 11.43 -34.59
CA LYS A 459 -34.49 11.85 -35.08
C LYS A 459 -35.54 10.75 -35.02
N GLU A 460 -35.13 9.49 -35.19
CA GLU A 460 -36.05 8.34 -35.35
C GLU A 460 -36.12 7.46 -34.10
N ILE A 461 -35.49 7.87 -32.99
CA ILE A 461 -35.47 7.06 -31.77
C ILE A 461 -36.79 7.23 -31.03
N ASN A 462 -37.47 6.11 -30.78
CA ASN A 462 -38.62 6.07 -29.89
C ASN A 462 -38.16 6.28 -28.44
N VAL A 463 -38.63 7.35 -27.82
CA VAL A 463 -38.27 7.76 -26.47
C VAL A 463 -39.36 7.33 -25.50
N ASP A 464 -39.42 6.03 -25.21
CA ASP A 464 -40.27 5.50 -24.14
C ASP A 464 -39.44 4.88 -23.01
N SER A 465 -40.09 4.63 -21.86
CA SER A 465 -39.45 4.03 -20.70
C SER A 465 -39.07 2.56 -20.91
N SER A 466 -39.68 1.89 -21.89
CA SER A 466 -39.36 0.50 -22.23
C SER A 466 -37.98 0.39 -22.87
N LYS A 467 -37.59 1.38 -23.69
CA LYS A 467 -36.28 1.41 -24.35
C LYS A 467 -35.12 1.53 -23.36
N LEU A 468 -35.24 2.38 -22.34
CA LEU A 468 -34.22 2.50 -21.30
C LEU A 468 -34.06 1.21 -20.50
N LYS A 469 -35.18 0.54 -20.19
CA LYS A 469 -35.16 -0.75 -19.50
C LYS A 469 -34.38 -1.78 -20.33
N THR A 470 -34.66 -1.86 -21.63
CA THR A 470 -33.92 -2.72 -22.56
C THR A 470 -32.42 -2.42 -22.56
N LEU A 471 -32.02 -1.14 -22.62
CA LEU A 471 -30.61 -0.75 -22.56
C LEU A 471 -29.91 -1.20 -21.27
N LYS A 472 -30.59 -1.14 -20.12
CA LYS A 472 -30.05 -1.63 -18.84
C LYS A 472 -29.93 -3.15 -18.80
N GLU A 473 -30.90 -3.87 -19.37
CA GLU A 473 -30.85 -5.34 -19.50
C GLU A 473 -29.72 -5.78 -20.44
N GLU A 474 -29.51 -5.08 -21.55
CA GLU A 474 -28.39 -5.29 -22.48
C GLU A 474 -27.05 -5.02 -21.82
N LEU A 475 -26.93 -3.91 -21.06
CA LEU A 475 -25.71 -3.58 -20.33
C LEU A 475 -25.33 -4.68 -19.33
N THR A 476 -26.33 -5.23 -18.62
CA THR A 476 -26.11 -6.33 -17.67
C THR A 476 -25.51 -7.55 -18.37
N LYS A 477 -26.01 -7.88 -19.57
CA LYS A 477 -25.46 -8.99 -20.39
C LYS A 477 -24.06 -8.68 -20.91
N LEU A 478 -23.79 -7.44 -21.34
CA LEU A 478 -22.47 -7.00 -21.81
C LEU A 478 -21.41 -7.01 -20.70
N MET A 479 -21.80 -6.70 -19.46
CA MET A 479 -20.89 -6.71 -18.30
C MET A 479 -20.63 -8.11 -17.74
N GLN A 480 -21.47 -9.10 -18.03
CA GLN A 480 -21.29 -10.45 -17.46
C GLN A 480 -19.93 -11.08 -17.80
N PRO A 481 -19.44 -11.07 -19.06
CA PRO A 481 -18.10 -11.57 -19.37
C PRO A 481 -16.97 -10.81 -18.66
N VAL A 482 -17.15 -9.51 -18.42
CA VAL A 482 -16.18 -8.67 -17.69
C VAL A 482 -16.10 -9.12 -16.23
N LYS A 483 -17.26 -9.28 -15.57
CA LYS A 483 -17.36 -9.77 -14.20
C LYS A 483 -16.78 -11.18 -14.04
N ASP A 484 -17.03 -12.06 -15.00
CA ASP A 484 -16.47 -13.42 -15.01
C ASP A 484 -14.94 -13.38 -15.09
N ILE A 485 -14.38 -12.48 -15.92
CA ILE A 485 -12.93 -12.28 -16.00
C ILE A 485 -12.38 -11.68 -14.70
N GLU A 486 -13.04 -10.70 -14.09
CA GLU A 486 -12.63 -10.09 -12.82
C GLU A 486 -12.61 -11.12 -11.69
N LEU A 487 -13.61 -12.00 -11.61
CA LEU A 487 -13.62 -13.12 -10.68
C LEU A 487 -12.44 -14.08 -10.93
N LEU A 488 -12.10 -14.36 -12.19
CA LEU A 488 -10.92 -15.15 -12.54
C LEU A 488 -9.60 -14.43 -12.19
N MET A 489 -9.53 -13.11 -12.32
CA MET A 489 -8.38 -12.30 -11.91
C MET A 489 -8.22 -12.31 -10.39
N GLU A 490 -9.31 -12.17 -9.64
CA GLU A 490 -9.30 -12.30 -8.18
C GLU A 490 -8.82 -13.70 -7.77
N LYS A 491 -9.36 -14.74 -8.41
CA LYS A 491 -8.90 -16.12 -8.22
C LYS A 491 -7.42 -16.29 -8.56
N ALA A 492 -6.92 -15.68 -9.64
CA ALA A 492 -5.50 -15.70 -9.98
C ALA A 492 -4.65 -15.01 -8.90
N ASN A 493 -5.11 -13.89 -8.34
CA ASN A 493 -4.47 -13.22 -7.20
C ASN A 493 -4.47 -14.09 -5.93
N GLN A 494 -5.58 -14.79 -5.66
CA GLN A 494 -5.67 -15.76 -4.56
C GLN A 494 -4.68 -16.93 -4.77
N ILE A 495 -4.53 -17.44 -6.00
CA ILE A 495 -3.54 -18.48 -6.34
C ILE A 495 -2.10 -17.95 -6.17
N ALA A 496 -1.84 -16.70 -6.59
CA ALA A 496 -0.53 -16.05 -6.46
C ALA A 496 -0.13 -15.90 -4.98
N SER A 497 -1.05 -15.36 -4.19
CA SER A 497 -0.90 -15.13 -2.75
C SER A 497 -0.97 -16.41 -1.92
N GLY A 498 -1.49 -17.51 -2.47
CA GLY A 498 -1.61 -18.81 -1.81
C GLY A 498 -2.87 -18.95 -0.95
N THR A 499 -3.75 -17.96 -0.93
CA THR A 499 -4.95 -17.93 -0.07
C THR A 499 -6.05 -18.91 -0.51
N THR A 500 -5.86 -19.63 -1.63
CA THR A 500 -6.70 -20.73 -2.12
C THR A 500 -5.90 -22.01 -2.38
N LYS A 501 -6.51 -23.21 -2.27
CA LYS A 501 -5.87 -24.50 -2.65
C LYS A 501 -5.97 -24.76 -4.15
N GLU A 502 -6.82 -24.03 -4.87
CA GLU A 502 -6.82 -24.09 -6.32
C GLU A 502 -5.40 -23.79 -6.82
N LYS A 503 -4.86 -24.66 -7.67
CA LYS A 503 -3.49 -24.51 -8.19
C LYS A 503 -3.48 -23.88 -9.58
N THR A 504 -4.65 -23.83 -10.19
CA THR A 504 -4.85 -23.45 -11.57
C THR A 504 -6.18 -22.77 -11.75
N PHE A 505 -6.27 -21.88 -12.72
CA PHE A 505 -7.55 -21.46 -13.28
C PHE A 505 -7.53 -21.75 -14.78
N ALA A 506 -8.71 -21.97 -15.36
CA ALA A 506 -8.85 -22.20 -16.79
C ALA A 506 -9.44 -20.95 -17.45
N PHE A 507 -8.88 -20.57 -18.59
CA PHE A 507 -9.39 -19.48 -19.41
C PHE A 507 -9.08 -19.76 -20.88
N LYS A 508 -10.09 -19.66 -21.76
CA LYS A 508 -10.02 -19.99 -23.19
C LYS A 508 -9.34 -21.34 -23.46
N GLU A 509 -9.84 -22.39 -22.82
CA GLU A 509 -9.36 -23.79 -22.95
C GLU A 509 -7.91 -24.02 -22.49
N LYS A 510 -7.21 -22.99 -22.01
CA LYS A 510 -5.86 -23.08 -21.44
C LYS A 510 -5.94 -23.04 -19.92
N SER A 511 -5.25 -23.97 -19.27
CA SER A 511 -5.10 -24.00 -17.82
C SER A 511 -3.79 -23.32 -17.42
N TYR A 512 -3.87 -22.34 -16.52
CA TYR A 512 -2.72 -21.58 -16.03
C TYR A 512 -2.33 -22.07 -14.65
N THR A 513 -1.06 -22.39 -14.46
CA THR A 513 -0.49 -22.84 -13.17
C THR A 513 0.25 -21.70 -12.50
N LYS A 514 0.71 -21.88 -11.25
CA LYS A 514 1.59 -20.90 -10.57
C LYS A 514 2.81 -20.46 -11.40
N LYS A 515 3.34 -21.31 -12.30
CA LYS A 515 4.46 -20.95 -13.19
C LYS A 515 4.04 -20.07 -14.36
N THR A 516 2.81 -20.23 -14.86
CA THR A 516 2.26 -19.49 -16.01
C THR A 516 1.20 -18.48 -15.58
N LEU A 517 1.15 -18.16 -14.28
CA LEU A 517 0.09 -17.35 -13.68
C LEU A 517 0.13 -15.90 -14.18
N GLN A 518 1.33 -15.33 -14.30
CA GLN A 518 1.52 -14.00 -14.84
C GLN A 518 1.04 -13.91 -16.29
N GLU A 519 1.39 -14.89 -17.12
CA GLU A 519 0.90 -14.98 -18.51
C GLU A 519 -0.63 -15.06 -18.54
N GLY A 520 -1.22 -15.92 -17.71
CA GLY A 520 -2.67 -16.04 -17.61
C GLY A 520 -3.37 -14.76 -17.16
N TYR A 521 -2.80 -14.07 -16.16
CA TYR A 521 -3.30 -12.79 -15.68
C TYR A 521 -3.23 -11.71 -16.76
N MET A 522 -2.12 -11.64 -17.51
CA MET A 522 -1.99 -10.71 -18.64
C MET A 522 -2.98 -11.03 -19.78
N ASN A 523 -3.25 -12.32 -20.04
CA ASN A 523 -4.26 -12.72 -21.02
C ASN A 523 -5.69 -12.36 -20.57
N LEU A 524 -6.01 -12.53 -19.28
CA LEU A 524 -7.27 -12.08 -18.69
C LEU A 524 -7.42 -10.56 -18.82
N LEU A 525 -6.38 -9.81 -18.42
CA LEU A 525 -6.35 -8.35 -18.49
C LEU A 525 -6.54 -7.87 -19.94
N SER A 526 -5.80 -8.45 -20.89
CA SER A 526 -5.90 -8.10 -22.31
C SER A 526 -7.27 -8.41 -22.88
N GLU A 527 -7.89 -9.55 -22.52
CA GLU A 527 -9.26 -9.84 -22.97
C GLU A 527 -10.28 -8.87 -22.36
N ARG A 528 -10.16 -8.57 -21.06
CA ARG A 528 -11.03 -7.61 -20.38
C ARG A 528 -10.99 -6.26 -21.07
N GLU A 529 -9.78 -5.74 -21.32
CA GLU A 529 -9.57 -4.48 -22.03
C GLU A 529 -10.13 -4.54 -23.46
N LYS A 530 -9.95 -5.65 -24.17
CA LYS A 530 -10.53 -5.84 -25.50
C LYS A 530 -12.06 -5.75 -25.46
N ILE A 531 -12.70 -6.49 -24.56
CA ILE A 531 -14.17 -6.49 -24.39
C ILE A 531 -14.66 -5.08 -24.07
N LEU A 532 -14.04 -4.42 -23.10
CA LEU A 532 -14.40 -3.06 -22.68
C LEU A 532 -14.26 -2.04 -23.80
N ASN A 533 -13.23 -2.18 -24.65
CA ASN A 533 -12.97 -1.24 -25.74
C ASN A 533 -13.81 -1.52 -27.00
N GLU A 534 -14.12 -2.77 -27.32
CA GLU A 534 -14.78 -3.13 -28.59
C GLU A 534 -16.31 -3.28 -28.43
N ASN A 535 -16.77 -3.96 -27.37
CA ASN A 535 -18.16 -4.43 -27.29
C ASN A 535 -19.14 -3.36 -26.79
N PHE A 536 -18.66 -2.31 -26.14
CA PHE A 536 -19.51 -1.26 -25.54
C PHE A 536 -19.80 -0.10 -26.49
N LYS A 537 -19.05 0.06 -27.59
CA LYS A 537 -19.17 1.24 -28.48
C LYS A 537 -20.58 1.42 -29.07
N ALA A 538 -21.21 0.33 -29.49
CA ALA A 538 -22.55 0.36 -30.05
C ALA A 538 -23.60 0.72 -28.98
N TRP A 539 -23.48 0.10 -27.80
CA TRP A 539 -24.34 0.39 -26.66
C TRP A 539 -24.19 1.84 -26.20
N ASP A 540 -22.97 2.38 -26.08
CA ASP A 540 -22.73 3.78 -25.70
C ASP A 540 -23.36 4.75 -26.70
N THR A 541 -23.24 4.45 -28.00
CA THR A 541 -23.81 5.26 -29.08
C THR A 541 -25.33 5.30 -28.96
N GLU A 542 -25.96 4.15 -28.76
CA GLU A 542 -27.41 4.04 -28.60
C GLU A 542 -27.89 4.71 -27.30
N PHE A 543 -27.18 4.48 -26.20
CA PHE A 543 -27.40 5.08 -24.90
C PHE A 543 -27.37 6.62 -24.96
N CYS A 544 -26.36 7.19 -25.63
CA CYS A 544 -26.26 8.64 -25.79
C CYS A 544 -27.31 9.20 -26.75
N ASN A 545 -27.56 8.53 -27.88
CA ASN A 545 -28.57 8.98 -28.84
C ASN A 545 -29.98 8.96 -28.23
N TYR A 546 -30.32 7.94 -27.43
CA TYR A 546 -31.59 7.87 -26.71
C TYR A 546 -31.79 9.07 -25.77
N HIS A 547 -30.81 9.35 -24.91
CA HIS A 547 -30.90 10.49 -23.98
C HIS A 547 -30.88 11.84 -24.71
N TYR A 548 -30.19 11.94 -25.84
CA TYR A 548 -30.22 13.14 -26.66
C TYR A 548 -31.58 13.35 -27.36
N ALA A 549 -32.23 12.29 -27.84
CA ALA A 549 -33.60 12.35 -28.35
C ALA A 549 -34.59 12.80 -27.25
N LEU A 550 -34.44 12.29 -26.03
CA LEU A 550 -35.23 12.73 -24.87
C LEU A 550 -34.98 14.20 -24.52
N ALA A 551 -33.71 14.63 -24.54
CA ALA A 551 -33.34 16.03 -24.31
C ALA A 551 -33.96 16.96 -25.36
N LYS A 552 -34.07 16.54 -26.62
CA LYS A 552 -34.79 17.30 -27.66
C LYS A 552 -36.26 17.49 -27.33
N GLN A 553 -36.95 16.43 -26.92
CA GLN A 553 -38.37 16.51 -26.54
C GLN A 553 -38.59 17.47 -25.35
N LYS A 554 -37.62 17.56 -24.44
CA LYS A 554 -37.66 18.43 -23.25
C LYS A 554 -37.01 19.81 -23.47
N ASN A 555 -36.62 20.16 -24.71
CA ASN A 555 -35.91 21.41 -25.07
C ASN A 555 -34.56 21.64 -24.34
N LYS A 556 -33.88 20.57 -23.91
CA LYS A 556 -32.60 20.58 -23.20
C LYS A 556 -31.42 20.03 -24.01
N ALA A 557 -31.59 19.84 -25.32
CA ALA A 557 -30.56 19.24 -26.19
C ALA A 557 -29.24 20.03 -26.21
N SER A 558 -29.31 21.37 -26.17
CA SER A 558 -28.12 22.22 -26.14
C SER A 558 -27.30 22.02 -24.86
N GLU A 559 -27.96 21.91 -23.70
CA GLU A 559 -27.30 21.65 -22.41
C GLU A 559 -26.59 20.29 -22.41
N LEU A 560 -27.27 19.23 -22.85
CA LEU A 560 -26.66 17.89 -22.93
C LEU A 560 -25.47 17.86 -23.89
N LYS A 561 -25.56 18.56 -25.04
CA LYS A 561 -24.46 18.66 -26.00
C LYS A 561 -23.21 19.32 -25.38
N LYS A 562 -23.38 20.31 -24.49
CA LYS A 562 -22.27 20.93 -23.74
C LYS A 562 -21.61 19.94 -22.79
N ILE A 563 -22.42 19.20 -22.00
CA ILE A 563 -21.91 18.18 -21.07
C ILE A 563 -21.12 17.09 -21.84
N TYR A 564 -21.65 16.63 -22.98
CA TYR A 564 -20.97 15.66 -23.83
C TYR A 564 -19.65 16.18 -24.40
N LYS A 565 -19.63 17.43 -24.87
CA LYS A 565 -18.40 18.06 -25.39
C LYS A 565 -17.33 18.18 -24.29
N GLN A 566 -17.73 18.58 -23.07
CA GLN A 566 -16.82 18.64 -21.93
C GLN A 566 -16.24 17.25 -21.60
N HIS A 567 -17.08 16.21 -21.55
CA HIS A 567 -16.60 14.85 -21.29
C HIS A 567 -15.63 14.35 -22.37
N GLN A 568 -15.90 14.64 -23.65
CA GLN A 568 -14.99 14.29 -24.75
C GLN A 568 -13.61 14.93 -24.55
N LEU A 569 -13.55 16.23 -24.23
CA LEU A 569 -12.27 16.90 -23.97
C LEU A 569 -11.52 16.30 -22.76
N LEU A 570 -12.24 15.98 -21.68
CA LEU A 570 -11.65 15.32 -20.50
C LEU A 570 -11.10 13.93 -20.84
N SER A 571 -11.88 13.12 -21.56
CA SER A 571 -11.48 11.80 -22.04
C SER A 571 -10.29 11.86 -23.01
N ASP A 572 -10.24 12.85 -23.89
CA ASP A 572 -9.12 13.05 -24.83
C ASP A 572 -7.83 13.39 -24.08
N PHE A 573 -7.90 14.31 -23.12
CA PHE A 573 -6.76 14.61 -22.25
C PHE A 573 -6.32 13.38 -21.45
N TYR A 574 -7.27 12.63 -20.86
CA TYR A 574 -6.96 11.43 -20.09
C TYR A 574 -6.26 10.37 -20.96
N ARG A 575 -6.73 10.15 -22.19
CA ARG A 575 -6.05 9.26 -23.16
C ARG A 575 -4.64 9.77 -23.50
N ALA A 576 -4.48 11.08 -23.69
CA ALA A 576 -3.18 11.68 -23.96
C ALA A 576 -2.21 11.48 -22.79
N SER A 577 -2.65 11.67 -21.54
CA SER A 577 -1.82 11.47 -20.34
C SER A 577 -1.38 10.01 -20.19
N VAL A 578 -2.31 9.06 -20.41
CA VAL A 578 -2.01 7.61 -20.40
C VAL A 578 -1.01 7.26 -21.50
N ASN A 579 -1.18 7.79 -22.71
CA ASN A 579 -0.26 7.56 -23.82
C ASN A 579 1.13 8.11 -23.53
N VAL A 580 1.23 9.32 -22.97
CA VAL A 580 2.51 9.93 -22.57
C VAL A 580 3.18 9.08 -21.48
N LYS A 581 2.45 8.69 -20.44
CA LYS A 581 2.96 7.81 -19.38
C LYS A 581 3.51 6.50 -19.94
N ASN A 582 2.72 5.81 -20.75
CA ASN A 582 3.11 4.53 -21.36
C ASN A 582 4.31 4.70 -22.29
N THR A 583 4.38 5.80 -23.05
CA THR A 583 5.54 6.12 -23.90
C THR A 583 6.80 6.27 -23.06
N ILE A 584 6.76 7.05 -21.96
CA ILE A 584 7.90 7.24 -21.06
C ILE A 584 8.35 5.90 -20.47
N VAL A 585 7.41 5.07 -19.98
CA VAL A 585 7.73 3.75 -19.40
C VAL A 585 8.33 2.81 -20.45
N ASN A 586 7.75 2.74 -21.64
CA ASN A 586 8.25 1.87 -22.71
C ASN A 586 9.65 2.29 -23.19
N GLU A 587 9.87 3.59 -23.39
CA GLU A 587 11.19 4.11 -23.76
C GLU A 587 12.22 3.91 -22.63
N LEU A 588 11.83 4.07 -21.36
CA LEU A 588 12.69 3.77 -20.20
C LEU A 588 13.08 2.29 -20.16
N ASN A 589 12.11 1.38 -20.32
CA ASN A 589 12.37 -0.06 -20.36
C ASN A 589 13.30 -0.43 -21.54
N ALA A 590 13.10 0.19 -22.71
CA ALA A 590 13.98 0.00 -23.86
C ALA A 590 15.41 0.46 -23.58
N LEU A 591 15.59 1.59 -22.88
CA LEU A 591 16.91 2.08 -22.47
C LEU A 591 17.57 1.15 -21.44
N GLN A 592 16.80 0.61 -20.50
CA GLN A 592 17.30 -0.35 -19.51
C GLN A 592 17.70 -1.70 -20.11
N SER A 593 17.18 -2.04 -21.29
CA SER A 593 17.46 -3.32 -21.96
C SER A 593 18.78 -3.35 -22.74
N ARG A 594 19.48 -2.22 -22.86
CA ARG A 594 20.74 -2.10 -23.63
C ARG A 594 21.81 -1.33 -22.87
N GLU A 595 23.04 -1.37 -23.36
CA GLU A 595 24.06 -0.40 -22.93
C GLU A 595 23.66 1.00 -23.41
N VAL A 596 23.69 1.96 -22.47
CA VAL A 596 23.26 3.35 -22.67
C VAL A 596 24.42 4.30 -22.40
N THR A 597 24.59 5.28 -23.28
CA THR A 597 25.56 6.37 -23.10
C THR A 597 24.95 7.53 -22.32
N GLU A 598 25.78 8.41 -21.76
CA GLU A 598 25.32 9.65 -21.12
C GLU A 598 24.49 10.52 -22.09
N ASN A 599 24.84 10.51 -23.38
CA ASN A 599 24.09 11.20 -24.42
C ASN A 599 22.70 10.58 -24.64
N ASP A 600 22.56 9.26 -24.56
CA ASP A 600 21.25 8.59 -24.65
C ASP A 600 20.36 9.02 -23.47
N VAL A 601 20.91 9.00 -22.25
CA VAL A 601 20.19 9.42 -21.03
C VAL A 601 19.76 10.88 -21.12
N ARG A 602 20.66 11.77 -21.57
CA ARG A 602 20.34 13.19 -21.75
C ARG A 602 19.28 13.41 -22.83
N ARG A 603 19.36 12.70 -23.96
CA ARG A 603 18.35 12.76 -25.03
C ARG A 603 16.99 12.29 -24.52
N PHE A 604 16.95 11.21 -23.74
CA PHE A 604 15.73 10.74 -23.11
C PHE A 604 15.19 11.76 -22.10
N GLY A 605 16.06 12.43 -21.34
CA GLY A 605 15.66 13.51 -20.43
C GLY A 605 14.98 14.69 -21.15
N TYR A 606 15.47 15.08 -22.33
CA TYR A 606 14.79 16.06 -23.17
C TYR A 606 13.46 15.54 -23.70
N ARG A 607 13.43 14.27 -24.15
CA ARG A 607 12.22 13.61 -24.63
C ARG A 607 11.12 13.56 -23.57
N VAL A 608 11.46 13.26 -22.32
CA VAL A 608 10.52 13.25 -21.19
C VAL A 608 9.94 14.64 -20.94
N ASN A 609 10.77 15.69 -20.98
CA ASN A 609 10.27 17.08 -20.91
C ASN A 609 9.30 17.38 -22.04
N ASP A 610 9.65 17.09 -23.29
CA ASP A 610 8.81 17.38 -24.45
C ASP A 610 7.47 16.63 -24.38
N LEU A 611 7.49 15.37 -23.94
CA LEU A 611 6.29 14.56 -23.75
C LEU A 611 5.40 15.08 -22.61
N ALA A 612 5.98 15.51 -21.49
CA ALA A 612 5.19 16.08 -20.40
C ALA A 612 4.61 17.46 -20.79
N LEU A 613 5.39 18.30 -21.46
CA LEU A 613 4.97 19.63 -21.89
C LEU A 613 3.94 19.59 -23.02
N SER A 614 3.91 18.53 -23.84
CA SER A 614 2.87 18.39 -24.87
C SER A 614 1.48 18.27 -24.28
N LEU A 615 1.34 17.81 -23.03
CA LEU A 615 0.06 17.78 -22.31
C LEU A 615 -0.48 19.18 -22.02
N ASN A 616 0.35 20.22 -21.93
CA ASN A 616 -0.13 21.59 -21.74
C ASN A 616 -0.98 22.06 -22.92
N ALA A 617 -0.62 21.68 -24.15
CA ALA A 617 -1.43 22.00 -25.33
C ALA A 617 -2.81 21.33 -25.29
N GLU A 618 -2.93 20.17 -24.64
CA GLU A 618 -4.22 19.51 -24.40
C GLU A 618 -4.99 20.18 -23.25
N LEU A 619 -4.32 20.63 -22.19
CA LEU A 619 -4.94 21.43 -21.11
C LEU A 619 -5.51 22.75 -21.63
N ASP A 620 -4.82 23.44 -22.53
CA ASP A 620 -5.25 24.71 -23.10
C ASP A 620 -6.56 24.58 -23.90
N LYS A 621 -6.89 23.38 -24.40
CA LYS A 621 -8.18 23.14 -25.06
C LYS A 621 -9.35 23.31 -24.10
N PHE A 622 -9.17 23.11 -22.79
CA PHE A 622 -10.22 23.34 -21.81
C PHE A 622 -10.66 24.81 -21.76
N ASP A 623 -9.78 25.77 -22.07
CA ASP A 623 -10.15 27.19 -22.06
C ASP A 623 -11.16 27.56 -23.15
N THR A 624 -11.34 26.67 -24.14
CA THR A 624 -12.29 26.86 -25.25
C THR A 624 -13.69 26.30 -24.96
N MET A 625 -13.86 25.59 -23.84
CA MET A 625 -15.13 24.94 -23.51
C MET A 625 -16.04 25.84 -22.68
N GLU A 626 -17.34 25.72 -22.90
CA GLU A 626 -18.33 26.26 -21.97
C GLU A 626 -18.44 25.29 -20.80
N PHE A 627 -17.77 25.63 -19.70
CA PHE A 627 -17.61 24.74 -18.55
C PHE A 627 -18.93 24.52 -17.79
N VAL A 628 -19.23 23.26 -17.54
CA VAL A 628 -20.30 22.81 -16.65
C VAL A 628 -19.63 22.30 -15.37
N SER A 629 -20.01 22.88 -14.22
CA SER A 629 -19.44 22.53 -12.92
C SER A 629 -19.55 21.01 -12.66
N LEU A 630 -18.47 20.46 -12.12
CA LEU A 630 -18.38 19.09 -11.64
C LEU A 630 -18.37 19.09 -10.11
N PRO A 631 -18.67 17.96 -9.44
CA PRO A 631 -18.53 17.87 -8.00
C PRO A 631 -17.17 18.38 -7.49
N ASN A 632 -17.20 19.42 -6.66
CA ASN A 632 -16.03 20.13 -6.13
C ASN A 632 -15.13 20.83 -7.18
N ILE A 633 -15.59 21.07 -8.41
CA ILE A 633 -14.82 21.77 -9.46
C ILE A 633 -15.74 22.75 -10.18
N ASP A 634 -15.60 24.03 -9.87
CA ASP A 634 -16.52 25.10 -10.27
C ASP A 634 -16.00 25.93 -11.44
N THR A 635 -14.69 25.88 -11.72
CA THR A 635 -14.06 26.62 -12.82
C THR A 635 -13.05 25.78 -13.60
N ILE A 636 -12.70 26.24 -14.81
CA ILE A 636 -11.65 25.63 -15.64
C ILE A 636 -10.29 25.66 -14.93
N GLN A 637 -10.00 26.73 -14.19
CA GLN A 637 -8.76 26.83 -13.43
C GLN A 637 -8.70 25.76 -12.32
N GLU A 638 -9.81 25.57 -11.59
CA GLU A 638 -9.90 24.50 -10.60
C GLU A 638 -9.80 23.11 -11.25
N LEU A 639 -10.35 22.93 -12.46
CA LEU A 639 -10.20 21.69 -13.21
C LEU A 639 -8.72 21.41 -13.53
N LYS A 640 -7.99 22.40 -14.05
CA LYS A 640 -6.56 22.28 -14.35
C LYS A 640 -5.76 21.98 -13.08
N GLU A 641 -6.03 22.67 -11.99
CA GLU A 641 -5.38 22.45 -10.69
C GLU A 641 -5.72 21.09 -10.06
N ALA A 642 -6.93 20.58 -10.29
CA ALA A 642 -7.33 19.24 -9.87
C ALA A 642 -6.62 18.13 -10.67
N ILE A 643 -6.24 18.41 -11.92
CA ILE A 643 -5.45 17.49 -12.76
C ILE A 643 -3.98 17.54 -12.38
N ILE A 644 -3.40 18.74 -12.29
CA ILE A 644 -1.98 18.95 -12.03
C ILE A 644 -1.77 20.15 -11.12
N GLU A 645 -0.94 20.00 -10.09
CA GLU A 645 -0.65 21.07 -9.14
C GLU A 645 -0.07 22.31 -9.85
N GLY A 646 -0.73 23.46 -9.67
CA GLY A 646 -0.37 24.71 -10.35
C GLY A 646 -0.96 24.86 -11.76
N GLY A 647 -1.73 23.89 -12.25
CA GLY A 647 -2.51 23.99 -13.49
C GLY A 647 -1.73 23.76 -14.79
N GLU A 648 -0.44 23.46 -14.72
CA GLU A 648 0.42 23.20 -15.90
C GLU A 648 1.60 22.28 -15.58
N PHE A 649 2.10 21.58 -16.59
CA PHE A 649 3.36 20.84 -16.52
C PHE A 649 4.53 21.79 -16.67
N LYS A 650 5.47 21.75 -15.73
CA LYS A 650 6.65 22.64 -15.70
C LYS A 650 7.90 21.92 -16.17
N LYS A 651 8.62 22.56 -17.10
CA LYS A 651 9.90 22.08 -17.63
C LYS A 651 10.93 21.95 -16.51
N GLN A 652 11.63 20.82 -16.47
CA GLN A 652 12.77 20.63 -15.59
C GLN A 652 14.07 20.97 -16.31
N THR A 653 14.97 21.69 -15.64
CA THR A 653 16.23 22.17 -16.22
C THR A 653 17.40 21.29 -15.79
N GLY A 654 18.50 21.35 -16.55
CA GLY A 654 19.70 20.55 -16.30
C GLY A 654 19.55 19.07 -16.65
N ASN A 655 20.43 18.22 -16.12
CA ASN A 655 20.33 16.77 -16.27
C ASN A 655 19.27 16.24 -15.29
N ILE A 656 18.07 15.99 -15.80
CA ILE A 656 16.90 15.65 -14.97
C ILE A 656 17.05 14.31 -14.22
N PHE A 657 17.95 13.43 -14.65
CA PHE A 657 18.25 12.17 -13.97
C PHE A 657 19.16 12.34 -12.75
N GLU A 658 19.93 13.43 -12.69
CA GLU A 658 20.88 13.70 -11.60
C GLU A 658 20.27 14.59 -10.51
N ASN A 659 19.39 15.51 -10.89
CA ASN A 659 18.79 16.47 -9.96
C ASN A 659 17.39 16.08 -9.45
N GLY A 660 16.91 14.89 -9.78
CA GLY A 660 15.58 14.40 -9.40
C GLY A 660 14.43 14.92 -10.28
N GLY A 661 14.70 15.75 -11.29
CA GLY A 661 13.69 16.30 -12.19
C GLY A 661 12.89 15.24 -12.95
N PHE A 662 13.49 14.08 -13.26
CA PHE A 662 12.78 12.96 -13.87
C PHE A 662 11.65 12.46 -12.95
N ASN A 663 11.94 12.26 -11.67
CA ASN A 663 10.93 11.80 -10.71
C ASN A 663 9.80 12.84 -10.58
N ILE A 664 10.13 14.13 -10.52
CA ILE A 664 9.13 15.20 -10.45
C ILE A 664 8.19 15.16 -11.67
N LEU A 665 8.73 15.08 -12.89
CA LEU A 665 7.93 15.03 -14.12
C LEU A 665 7.13 13.74 -14.24
N TYR A 666 7.76 12.60 -13.98
CA TYR A 666 7.12 11.30 -14.07
C TYR A 666 5.96 11.20 -13.06
N THR A 667 6.20 11.60 -11.80
CA THR A 667 5.16 11.67 -10.77
C THR A 667 4.07 12.67 -11.14
N ALA A 668 4.40 13.81 -11.76
CA ALA A 668 3.39 14.75 -12.25
C ALA A 668 2.47 14.12 -13.33
N VAL A 669 3.03 13.41 -14.31
CA VAL A 669 2.26 12.71 -15.36
C VAL A 669 1.43 11.56 -14.77
N GLU A 670 2.01 10.81 -13.84
CA GLU A 670 1.34 9.72 -13.14
C GLU A 670 0.15 10.22 -12.31
N ASN A 671 0.37 11.25 -11.47
CA ASN A 671 -0.68 11.87 -10.68
C ASN A 671 -1.77 12.48 -11.55
N ALA A 672 -1.41 13.17 -12.64
CA ALA A 672 -2.39 13.69 -13.59
C ALA A 672 -3.26 12.59 -14.19
N THR A 673 -2.68 11.44 -14.52
CA THR A 673 -3.44 10.27 -15.02
C THR A 673 -4.43 9.75 -13.97
N VAL A 674 -4.01 9.61 -12.71
CA VAL A 674 -4.87 9.16 -11.61
C VAL A 674 -5.98 10.18 -11.32
N HIS A 675 -5.65 11.47 -11.31
CA HIS A 675 -6.62 12.54 -11.09
C HIS A 675 -7.62 12.65 -12.24
N CYS A 676 -7.18 12.47 -13.49
CA CYS A 676 -8.06 12.41 -14.64
C CYS A 676 -9.03 11.24 -14.58
N GLN A 677 -8.61 10.04 -14.16
CA GLN A 677 -9.53 8.92 -13.97
C GLN A 677 -10.67 9.30 -13.00
N ARG A 678 -10.35 9.94 -11.87
CA ARG A 678 -11.34 10.43 -10.91
C ARG A 678 -12.26 11.51 -11.51
N ILE A 679 -11.70 12.48 -12.23
CA ILE A 679 -12.47 13.58 -12.84
C ILE A 679 -13.37 13.06 -13.98
N ASP A 680 -12.91 12.07 -14.73
CA ASP A 680 -13.68 11.37 -15.75
C ASP A 680 -14.91 10.70 -15.13
N GLN A 681 -14.76 9.98 -14.01
CA GLN A 681 -15.89 9.41 -13.27
C GLN A 681 -16.89 10.47 -12.79
N LYS A 682 -16.41 11.64 -12.34
CA LYS A 682 -17.28 12.78 -11.99
C LYS A 682 -18.04 13.32 -13.19
N SER A 683 -17.38 13.43 -14.33
CA SER A 683 -18.01 13.85 -15.58
C SER A 683 -19.07 12.86 -16.05
N ILE A 684 -18.86 11.56 -15.83
CA ILE A 684 -19.86 10.52 -16.10
C ILE A 684 -21.02 10.61 -15.11
N GLY A 685 -20.74 10.82 -13.83
CA GLY A 685 -21.75 11.10 -12.81
C GLY A 685 -22.67 12.26 -13.20
N LEU A 686 -22.10 13.37 -13.66
CA LEU A 686 -22.85 14.51 -14.19
C LEU A 686 -23.73 14.14 -15.40
N ILE A 687 -23.21 13.34 -16.34
CA ILE A 687 -23.99 12.84 -17.49
C ILE A 687 -25.19 12.02 -17.01
N LEU A 688 -24.96 11.06 -16.10
CA LEU A 688 -25.99 10.17 -15.60
C LEU A 688 -27.04 10.90 -14.76
N ASP A 689 -26.64 11.89 -13.95
CA ASP A 689 -27.58 12.73 -13.20
C ASP A 689 -28.46 13.53 -14.16
N PHE A 690 -27.87 14.15 -15.20
CA PHE A 690 -28.64 14.87 -16.21
C PHE A 690 -29.60 13.94 -16.97
N HIS A 691 -29.16 12.73 -17.31
CA HIS A 691 -30.00 11.69 -17.92
C HIS A 691 -31.19 11.33 -17.05
N ASN A 692 -30.98 11.13 -15.75
CA ASN A 692 -32.05 10.85 -14.79
C ASN A 692 -33.01 12.03 -14.63
N GLN A 693 -32.53 13.27 -14.68
CA GLN A 693 -33.39 14.46 -14.66
C GLN A 693 -34.30 14.57 -15.89
N LEU A 694 -33.85 14.10 -17.06
CA LEU A 694 -34.66 14.10 -18.29
C LEU A 694 -35.83 13.09 -18.23
N GLN A 695 -35.66 12.02 -17.47
CA GLN A 695 -36.65 10.95 -17.29
C GLN A 695 -37.76 11.32 -16.29
N ARG A 696 -37.48 12.28 -15.39
CA ARG A 696 -38.46 12.91 -14.51
C ARG A 696 -39.28 13.95 -15.30
#